data_AF-A0A7C8AJB4-F1
#
_entry.id   AF-A0A7C8AJB4-F1
#
_cell.length_a   1.000
_cell.length_b   1.000
_cell.length_c   1.000
_cell.angle_alpha   90.00
_cell.angle_beta   90.00
_cell.angle_gamma   90.00
#
_symmetry.space_group_name_H-M   'P 1'
#
loop_
_entity.id
_entity.type
_entity.pdbx_description
1 polymer ?
#
loop_
_entity_poly.entity_id
_entity_poly.type
_entity_poly.pdbx_seq_one_letter_code
_entity_poly.pdbx_strand_id
1 'polypeptide(L)'
;MSFSDTNSALKLPEGYVAIPVSEDQKSAVLKICVLAKQQADTVGGHLVLIRDTINAKVYLGCTVDAGGDVLEWLELWIQCNETLINTVSAARQSLSNRILDDRWRRQVEAFEKLDKAAAIKTGMETSHPLPTFLDINAPAPIHPKDADSGSHWQLCTDEGLLGQKGLGGYGDSLHRYLHLPTLGSESHLVPLTSEAPTNSSTKPMSEIGLDTNRMVPFNAAAGFMMVRKHAPIGLETFIDILSNASWDGLKHGASLIDLGDAVNGLKKDDTAFRRQGRLFLESHGICGRLVETFHLKLRLLADIVSSVHSIVRHLQQPLLNINPDNWRVSLGRPGRGLPFLWTARAELARPGDAVPLAIERSDRQYYLPSLAVGTSVYRPLITSLPTKGRASIRIRQVLPDTGDTTILEGTFSTQERINIASCDIVWLRINLAHRDIDLYAHLEADSAMAQGEWRFRTIGQFFDDAQTSALRPAEGVPMSDIPFEIIPLLSSPCDLYSLAVMAARILLVDNTNSLPVALDEMLSLAKQTNSIYDENISLDERIKDIFASDSRWIETLGPQHLIFDRIAPQEALSLVTGKLWWETLAMVVRMFPGLGNDSECIDYGDARQGGLHKVFERTIADLDGLILKTRSLIVADWKSNYEICNLIDNYLE
;
A
#
# COMPACT_ATOMS: atom_id res chain seq x y z
N MET A 1 27.60 -28.26 21.79
CA MET A 1 27.67 -26.78 21.86
C MET A 1 26.48 -26.29 22.65
N SER A 2 26.74 -25.61 23.77
CA SER A 2 25.71 -25.04 24.65
C SER A 2 25.24 -23.70 24.07
N PHE A 3 24.04 -23.67 23.50
CA PHE A 3 23.34 -22.42 23.15
C PHE A 3 22.48 -22.01 24.35
N SER A 4 23.14 -21.69 25.48
CA SER A 4 22.54 -20.96 26.60
C SER A 4 23.03 -19.52 26.49
N ASP A 5 22.13 -18.54 26.66
CA ASP A 5 22.40 -17.10 26.81
C ASP A 5 22.06 -16.19 25.60
N THR A 6 20.92 -16.39 24.94
CA THR A 6 20.31 -15.34 24.08
C THR A 6 18.93 -14.94 24.58
N ASN A 7 18.84 -14.60 25.87
CA ASN A 7 17.72 -13.85 26.41
C ASN A 7 18.22 -12.45 26.78
N SER A 8 18.93 -11.80 25.86
CA SER A 8 19.21 -10.37 25.97
C SER A 8 17.85 -9.65 25.88
N ALA A 9 17.44 -9.05 27.01
CA ALA A 9 16.31 -8.14 27.00
C ALA A 9 16.56 -7.04 25.96
N LEU A 10 15.54 -6.68 25.18
CA LEU A 10 15.66 -5.55 24.27
C LEU A 10 15.92 -4.29 25.11
N LYS A 11 16.91 -3.51 24.72
CA LYS A 11 17.26 -2.26 25.41
C LYS A 11 16.90 -1.07 24.56
N LEU A 12 16.66 0.06 25.21
CA LEU A 12 16.54 1.33 24.50
C LEU A 12 17.88 1.67 23.83
N PRO A 13 17.87 2.10 22.56
CA PRO A 13 19.06 2.60 21.89
C PRO A 13 19.63 3.80 22.63
N GLU A 14 20.97 3.94 22.60
CA GLU A 14 21.66 5.05 23.24
C GLU A 14 21.16 6.41 22.71
N GLY A 15 20.89 7.35 23.62
CA GLY A 15 20.38 8.69 23.28
C GLY A 15 18.87 8.76 22.99
N TYR A 16 18.14 7.65 23.14
CA TYR A 16 16.68 7.61 23.00
C TYR A 16 15.98 7.41 24.35
N VAL A 17 14.75 7.89 24.42
CA VAL A 17 13.83 7.71 25.54
C VAL A 17 12.50 7.15 25.04
N ALA A 18 11.88 6.32 25.88
CA ALA A 18 10.50 5.87 25.68
C ALA A 18 9.56 6.80 26.47
N ILE A 19 8.68 7.50 25.77
CA ILE A 19 7.70 8.42 26.38
C ILE A 19 6.30 7.79 26.24
N PRO A 20 5.55 7.58 27.34
CA PRO A 20 4.19 7.05 27.26
C PRO A 20 3.30 7.90 26.35
N VAL A 21 2.40 7.27 25.60
CA VAL A 21 1.50 8.00 24.68
C VAL A 21 0.35 8.73 25.39
N SER A 22 0.11 8.43 26.67
CA SER A 22 -0.95 9.06 27.47
C SER A 22 -0.60 9.11 28.98
N GLU A 23 -1.14 10.10 29.69
CA GLU A 23 -0.82 10.35 31.11
C GLU A 23 -1.26 9.21 32.05
N ASP A 24 -2.35 8.50 31.73
CA ASP A 24 -2.88 7.37 32.50
C ASP A 24 -1.93 6.15 32.52
N GLN A 25 -0.99 6.07 31.57
CA GLN A 25 0.02 5.01 31.54
C GLN A 25 1.19 5.25 32.51
N LYS A 26 1.24 6.39 33.20
CA LYS A 26 2.34 6.69 34.14
C LYS A 26 2.51 5.62 35.22
N SER A 27 1.41 5.08 35.74
CA SER A 27 1.38 4.04 36.76
C SER A 27 1.15 2.62 36.21
N ALA A 28 0.99 2.47 34.89
CA ALA A 28 0.77 1.17 34.28
C ALA A 28 2.03 0.30 34.34
N VAL A 29 1.85 -1.01 34.53
CA VAL A 29 2.94 -2.00 34.56
C VAL A 29 3.56 -2.15 33.17
N LEU A 30 2.73 -2.08 32.13
CA LEU A 30 3.14 -2.08 30.73
C LEU A 30 2.69 -0.76 30.12
N LYS A 31 3.63 -0.08 29.45
CA LYS A 31 3.39 1.24 28.86
C LYS A 31 3.59 1.15 27.35
N ILE A 32 2.68 1.76 26.60
CA ILE A 32 2.83 1.98 25.16
C ILE A 32 3.52 3.33 25.01
N CYS A 33 4.74 3.31 24.51
CA CYS A 33 5.58 4.48 24.42
C CYS A 33 5.91 4.80 22.97
N VAL A 34 6.03 6.09 22.66
CA VAL A 34 6.71 6.56 21.46
C VAL A 34 8.21 6.66 21.75
N LEU A 35 9.03 6.27 20.77
CA LEU A 35 10.48 6.42 20.86
C LEU A 35 10.88 7.82 20.40
N ALA A 36 11.55 8.58 21.27
CA ALA A 36 12.03 9.92 20.98
C ALA A 36 13.54 10.03 21.25
N LYS A 37 14.26 10.72 20.38
CA LYS A 37 15.67 11.05 20.57
C LYS A 37 15.77 12.24 21.53
N GLN A 38 16.63 12.18 22.55
CA GLN A 38 16.75 13.25 23.55
C GLN A 38 17.21 14.57 22.91
N GLN A 39 18.15 14.49 21.97
CA GLN A 39 18.57 15.61 21.15
C GLN A 39 18.06 15.41 19.73
N ALA A 40 17.36 16.41 19.19
CA ALA A 40 16.81 16.35 17.83
C ALA A 40 17.91 15.98 16.83
N ASP A 41 17.62 15.00 15.98
CA ASP A 41 18.40 14.79 14.78
C ASP A 41 18.18 15.97 13.81
N THR A 42 19.22 16.40 13.12
CA THR A 42 19.15 17.56 12.22
C THR A 42 18.20 17.34 11.05
N VAL A 43 17.97 16.09 10.67
CA VAL A 43 17.08 15.71 9.57
C VAL A 43 15.81 15.05 10.13
N GLY A 44 15.96 14.10 11.05
CA GLY A 44 14.85 13.30 11.59
C GLY A 44 14.03 13.98 12.69
N GLY A 45 14.55 15.04 13.31
CA GLY A 45 13.93 15.65 14.49
C GLY A 45 14.01 14.73 15.73
N HIS A 46 13.05 14.86 16.65
CA HIS A 46 13.00 14.04 17.85
C HIS A 46 12.32 12.68 17.63
N LEU A 47 11.26 12.63 16.82
CA LEU A 47 10.44 11.43 16.64
C LEU A 47 10.91 10.61 15.45
N VAL A 48 11.01 9.31 15.66
CA VAL A 48 11.38 8.38 14.60
C VAL A 48 10.18 8.12 13.70
N LEU A 49 9.99 8.95 12.66
CA LEU A 49 8.97 8.74 11.63
C LEU A 49 9.40 7.59 10.73
N ILE A 50 8.66 6.47 10.77
CA ILE A 50 8.92 5.30 9.94
C ILE A 50 8.27 5.47 8.57
N ARG A 51 7.04 6.00 8.54
CA ARG A 51 6.27 6.19 7.30
C ARG A 51 5.36 7.41 7.39
N ASP A 52 5.18 8.06 6.25
CA ASP A 52 4.14 9.05 6.02
C ASP A 52 3.17 8.53 4.96
N THR A 53 1.90 8.40 5.33
CA THR A 53 0.84 7.88 4.46
C THR A 53 -0.23 8.94 4.31
N ILE A 54 -1.12 8.76 3.34
CA ILE A 54 -2.12 9.78 3.07
C ILE A 54 -3.07 10.05 4.25
N ASN A 55 -3.35 9.04 5.06
CA ASN A 55 -4.29 9.13 6.18
C ASN A 55 -3.59 9.15 7.54
N ALA A 56 -2.26 8.95 7.59
CA ALA A 56 -1.57 8.71 8.85
C ALA A 56 -0.07 8.98 8.82
N LYS A 57 0.47 9.51 9.92
CA LYS A 57 1.89 9.46 10.25
C LYS A 57 2.15 8.23 11.14
N VAL A 58 3.23 7.49 10.84
CA VAL A 58 3.57 6.25 11.56
C VAL A 58 4.92 6.41 12.24
N TYR A 59 4.92 6.42 13.56
CA TYR A 59 6.12 6.57 14.39
C TYR A 59 6.58 5.24 14.98
N LEU A 60 7.88 5.12 15.26
CA LEU A 60 8.41 4.02 16.05
C LEU A 60 8.02 4.20 17.52
N GLY A 61 7.41 3.16 18.07
CA GLY A 61 7.12 3.04 19.47
C GLY A 61 7.68 1.75 20.06
N CYS A 62 7.40 1.53 21.33
CA CYS A 62 7.73 0.30 22.02
C CYS A 62 6.75 0.05 23.17
N THR A 63 6.65 -1.21 23.59
CA THR A 63 6.16 -1.53 24.92
C THR A 63 7.33 -1.58 25.88
N VAL A 64 7.19 -0.92 27.02
CA VAL A 64 8.17 -1.00 28.12
C VAL A 64 7.50 -1.51 29.38
N ASP A 65 8.26 -2.25 30.18
CA ASP A 65 7.82 -2.67 31.51
C ASP A 65 8.07 -1.60 32.59
N ALA A 66 7.80 -1.94 33.85
CA ALA A 66 8.03 -1.06 34.98
C ALA A 66 9.53 -0.76 35.24
N GLY A 67 10.43 -1.62 34.77
CA GLY A 67 11.88 -1.42 34.82
C GLY A 67 12.42 -0.53 33.69
N GLY A 68 11.60 -0.27 32.67
CA GLY A 68 11.98 0.49 31.48
C GLY A 68 12.63 -0.37 30.39
N ASP A 69 12.62 -1.69 30.54
CA ASP A 69 13.13 -2.61 29.52
C ASP A 69 12.12 -2.70 28.37
N VAL A 70 12.65 -2.74 27.13
CA VAL A 70 11.81 -2.88 25.94
C VAL A 70 11.36 -4.33 25.85
N LEU A 71 10.05 -4.55 25.70
CA LEU A 71 9.49 -5.88 25.48
C LEU A 71 9.24 -6.15 24.00
N GLU A 72 8.75 -5.13 23.28
CA GLU A 72 8.38 -5.24 21.87
C GLU A 72 8.43 -3.87 21.17
N TRP A 73 8.90 -3.85 19.92
CA TRP A 73 8.86 -2.67 19.05
C TRP A 73 7.49 -2.53 18.39
N LEU A 74 6.99 -1.30 18.32
CA LEU A 74 5.65 -0.98 17.85
C LEU A 74 5.66 0.06 16.73
N GLU A 75 4.59 0.07 15.95
CA GLU A 75 4.21 1.16 15.06
C GLU A 75 3.04 1.90 15.68
N LEU A 76 3.21 3.21 15.86
CA LEU A 76 2.18 4.12 16.36
C LEU A 76 1.65 4.92 15.19
N TRP A 77 0.47 4.53 14.71
CA TRP A 77 -0.22 5.19 13.61
C TRP A 77 -1.09 6.30 14.18
N ILE A 78 -0.98 7.50 13.62
CA ILE A 78 -1.76 8.66 14.02
C ILE A 78 -2.46 9.22 12.79
N GLN A 79 -3.79 9.24 12.83
CA GLN A 79 -4.62 9.76 11.76
C GLN A 79 -4.30 11.24 11.52
N CYS A 80 -3.95 11.58 10.28
CA CYS A 80 -3.56 12.94 9.88
C CYS A 80 -4.22 13.28 8.54
N ASN A 81 -4.61 14.55 8.37
CA ASN A 81 -5.25 15.07 7.16
C ASN A 81 -4.43 16.17 6.45
N GLU A 82 -3.28 16.56 6.98
CA GLU A 82 -2.42 17.61 6.41
C GLU A 82 -2.00 17.30 4.96
N THR A 83 -1.65 16.03 4.69
CA THR A 83 -1.25 15.54 3.36
C THR A 83 -2.37 15.54 2.34
N LEU A 84 -3.63 15.55 2.81
CA LEU A 84 -4.82 15.44 1.96
C LEU A 84 -5.33 16.78 1.46
N ILE A 85 -5.26 17.82 2.29
CA ILE A 85 -5.87 19.15 2.04
C ILE A 85 -5.43 19.72 0.69
N ASN A 86 -4.18 19.45 0.27
CA ASN A 86 -3.60 19.99 -0.96
C ASN A 86 -3.66 19.03 -2.17
N THR A 87 -4.44 17.94 -2.09
CA THR A 87 -4.49 16.93 -3.16
C THR A 87 -5.61 17.21 -4.16
N VAL A 88 -5.38 16.85 -5.42
CA VAL A 88 -6.42 16.90 -6.47
C VAL A 88 -7.64 16.05 -6.09
N SER A 89 -7.43 14.96 -5.35
CA SER A 89 -8.51 14.13 -4.80
C SER A 89 -9.38 14.87 -3.80
N ALA A 90 -8.80 15.70 -2.91
CA ALA A 90 -9.56 16.57 -2.01
C ALA A 90 -10.30 17.70 -2.74
N ALA A 91 -9.80 18.14 -3.91
CA ALA A 91 -10.51 19.10 -4.75
C ALA A 91 -11.68 18.46 -5.54
N ARG A 92 -11.57 17.17 -5.90
CA ARG A 92 -12.60 16.43 -6.67
C ARG A 92 -13.67 15.82 -5.81
N GLN A 93 -13.27 15.34 -4.64
CA GLN A 93 -14.16 14.68 -3.71
C GLN A 93 -14.35 15.60 -2.53
N SER A 94 -15.59 15.77 -2.07
CA SER A 94 -15.89 16.42 -0.80
C SER A 94 -15.38 15.58 0.37
N LEU A 95 -14.06 15.33 0.45
CA LEU A 95 -13.43 14.66 1.56
C LEU A 95 -13.70 15.47 2.83
N SER A 96 -14.03 14.76 3.90
CA SER A 96 -14.31 15.35 5.19
C SER A 96 -13.77 14.48 6.31
N ASN A 97 -13.67 15.00 7.53
CA ASN A 97 -13.21 14.20 8.65
C ASN A 97 -14.10 12.97 8.87
N ARG A 98 -15.42 13.06 8.65
CA ARG A 98 -16.33 11.89 8.72
C ARG A 98 -15.90 10.77 7.77
N ILE A 99 -15.60 11.10 6.50
CA ILE A 99 -15.14 10.12 5.52
C ILE A 99 -13.78 9.54 5.94
N LEU A 100 -12.87 10.36 6.45
CA LEU A 100 -11.56 9.90 6.93
C LEU A 100 -11.67 9.00 8.16
N ASP A 101 -12.60 9.28 9.06
CA ASP A 101 -12.90 8.50 10.26
C ASP A 101 -13.49 7.13 9.88
N ASP A 102 -14.42 7.11 8.92
CA ASP A 102 -14.99 5.87 8.38
C ASP A 102 -13.94 5.02 7.65
N ARG A 103 -13.06 5.65 6.87
CA ARG A 103 -11.93 4.97 6.23
C ARG A 103 -10.96 4.40 7.25
N TRP A 104 -10.62 5.18 8.28
CA TRP A 104 -9.76 4.76 9.36
C TRP A 104 -10.30 3.52 10.07
N ARG A 105 -11.58 3.55 10.48
CA ARG A 105 -12.23 2.40 11.14
C ARG A 105 -12.20 1.14 10.29
N ARG A 106 -12.57 1.24 9.00
CA ARG A 106 -12.49 0.10 8.06
C ARG A 106 -11.07 -0.43 7.91
N GLN A 107 -10.08 0.46 7.90
CA GLN A 107 -8.67 0.08 7.82
C GLN A 107 -8.20 -0.65 9.08
N VAL A 108 -8.56 -0.16 10.27
CA VAL A 108 -8.27 -0.82 11.54
C VAL A 108 -8.87 -2.23 11.57
N GLU A 109 -10.15 -2.35 11.21
CA GLU A 109 -10.84 -3.65 11.12
C GLU A 109 -10.16 -4.60 10.12
N ALA A 110 -9.68 -4.07 8.99
CA ALA A 110 -8.96 -4.85 8.00
C ALA A 110 -7.63 -5.39 8.53
N PHE A 111 -6.83 -4.56 9.21
CA PHE A 111 -5.58 -5.02 9.80
C PHE A 111 -5.81 -6.03 10.92
N GLU A 112 -6.86 -5.88 11.72
CA GLU A 112 -7.22 -6.84 12.76
C GLU A 112 -7.63 -8.20 12.21
N LYS A 113 -8.28 -8.23 11.05
CA LYS A 113 -8.62 -9.48 10.36
C LYS A 113 -7.41 -10.12 9.70
N LEU A 114 -6.49 -9.32 9.16
CA LEU A 114 -5.28 -9.79 8.51
C LEU A 114 -4.29 -10.40 9.52
N ASP A 115 -4.07 -9.70 10.64
CA ASP A 115 -3.20 -10.16 11.71
C ASP A 115 -3.65 -9.63 13.07
N LYS A 116 -4.56 -10.39 13.70
CA LYS A 116 -5.06 -10.09 15.04
C LYS A 116 -3.95 -10.08 16.10
N ALA A 117 -2.89 -10.88 15.93
CA ALA A 117 -1.82 -10.96 16.91
C ALA A 117 -0.89 -9.75 16.83
N ALA A 118 -0.83 -9.08 15.68
CA ALA A 118 -0.05 -7.86 15.48
C ALA A 118 -0.76 -6.58 15.95
N ALA A 119 -2.09 -6.55 16.04
CA ALA A 119 -2.86 -5.39 16.47
C ALA A 119 -3.01 -5.31 18.00
N ILE A 120 -2.73 -4.13 18.58
CA ILE A 120 -2.91 -3.86 20.01
C ILE A 120 -4.07 -2.88 20.16
N LYS A 121 -5.16 -3.33 20.81
CA LYS A 121 -6.35 -2.52 21.07
C LYS A 121 -6.12 -1.55 22.24
N THR A 122 -6.29 -0.27 21.97
CA THR A 122 -6.12 0.81 22.95
C THR A 122 -7.40 1.60 23.22
N GLY A 123 -8.42 1.48 22.37
CA GLY A 123 -9.64 2.29 22.39
C GLY A 123 -9.50 3.57 21.55
N MET A 124 -8.26 4.03 21.33
CA MET A 124 -7.96 5.21 20.52
C MET A 124 -8.21 5.00 19.02
N GLU A 125 -8.49 3.76 18.61
CA GLU A 125 -8.83 3.44 17.22
C GLU A 125 -10.23 3.95 16.83
N THR A 126 -11.08 4.22 17.82
CA THR A 126 -12.49 4.57 17.64
C THR A 126 -12.93 5.81 18.43
N SER A 127 -12.09 6.29 19.34
CA SER A 127 -12.31 7.48 20.15
C SER A 127 -11.12 8.41 20.02
N HIS A 128 -11.39 9.71 19.80
CA HIS A 128 -10.33 10.71 19.68
C HIS A 128 -9.60 10.85 21.02
N PRO A 129 -8.29 10.59 21.09
CA PRO A 129 -7.52 10.87 22.29
C PRO A 129 -7.40 12.38 22.51
N LEU A 130 -6.98 12.80 23.70
CA LEU A 130 -6.64 14.20 23.94
C LEU A 130 -5.48 14.63 23.03
N PRO A 131 -5.44 15.92 22.61
CA PRO A 131 -4.27 16.48 21.95
C PRO A 131 -3.01 16.17 22.78
N THR A 132 -2.00 15.61 22.12
CA THR A 132 -0.82 15.08 22.82
C THR A 132 0.46 15.70 22.29
N PHE A 133 1.22 16.28 23.22
CA PHE A 133 2.57 16.79 23.04
C PHE A 133 3.51 16.02 23.96
N LEU A 134 4.81 16.01 23.65
CA LEU A 134 5.80 15.30 24.45
C LEU A 134 6.81 16.29 25.03
N ASP A 135 7.04 16.21 26.34
CA ASP A 135 8.16 16.90 26.98
C ASP A 135 9.38 15.98 26.95
N ILE A 136 10.38 16.32 26.14
CA ILE A 136 11.59 15.51 25.99
C ILE A 136 12.47 15.59 27.24
N ASN A 137 12.43 16.71 27.97
CA ASN A 137 13.24 16.92 29.17
C ASN A 137 12.67 16.23 30.41
N ALA A 138 11.34 16.13 30.47
CA ALA A 138 10.62 15.35 31.46
C ALA A 138 9.79 14.30 30.71
N PRO A 139 10.35 13.13 30.36
CA PRO A 139 9.83 12.18 29.35
C PRO A 139 8.40 11.70 29.67
N ALA A 140 7.43 12.55 29.32
CA ALA A 140 6.03 12.42 29.66
C ALA A 140 5.16 13.05 28.55
N PRO A 141 3.98 12.47 28.30
CA PRO A 141 2.98 13.11 27.49
C PRO A 141 2.39 14.31 28.24
N ILE A 142 2.08 15.36 27.50
CA ILE A 142 1.44 16.58 28.00
C ILE A 142 0.16 16.79 27.20
N HIS A 143 -0.97 16.83 27.92
CA HIS A 143 -2.26 17.20 27.36
C HIS A 143 -2.57 18.67 27.72
N PRO A 144 -2.73 19.57 26.73
CA PRO A 144 -2.88 21.00 26.98
C PRO A 144 -4.09 21.29 27.87
N LYS A 145 -3.89 22.16 28.86
CA LYS A 145 -4.93 22.63 29.78
C LYS A 145 -5.04 24.14 29.68
N ASP A 146 -6.27 24.63 29.74
CA ASP A 146 -6.53 26.04 29.90
C ASP A 146 -6.08 26.52 31.29
N ALA A 147 -5.42 27.68 31.34
CA ALA A 147 -4.80 28.19 32.56
C ALA A 147 -5.84 28.61 33.61
N ASP A 148 -6.99 29.12 33.15
CA ASP A 148 -8.02 29.67 34.02
C ASP A 148 -8.97 28.58 34.55
N SER A 149 -9.47 27.72 33.66
CA SER A 149 -10.43 26.67 34.00
C SER A 149 -9.79 25.35 34.43
N GLY A 150 -8.51 25.13 34.14
CA GLY A 150 -7.82 23.85 34.32
C GLY A 150 -8.36 22.72 33.43
N SER A 151 -9.30 23.01 32.53
CA SER A 151 -9.93 22.04 31.64
C SER A 151 -9.00 21.69 30.47
N HIS A 152 -9.08 20.45 29.99
CA HIS A 152 -8.32 20.03 28.82
C HIS A 152 -8.92 20.61 27.54
N TRP A 153 -8.04 21.03 26.63
CA TRP A 153 -8.41 21.29 25.24
C TRP A 153 -8.74 19.96 24.53
N GLN A 154 -9.81 19.94 23.75
CA GLN A 154 -10.31 18.76 23.05
C GLN A 154 -10.67 19.07 21.60
N LEU A 155 -10.65 18.05 20.74
CA LEU A 155 -11.11 18.18 19.35
C LEU A 155 -12.60 18.53 19.32
N CYS A 156 -12.95 19.59 18.60
CA CYS A 156 -14.33 20.01 18.42
C CYS A 156 -14.99 19.17 17.31
N THR A 157 -15.89 18.28 17.72
CA THR A 157 -16.77 17.52 16.82
C THR A 157 -18.22 18.02 16.86
N ASP A 158 -18.47 19.14 17.55
CA ASP A 158 -19.81 19.74 17.66
C ASP A 158 -20.09 20.62 16.44
N GLU A 159 -20.88 20.07 15.50
CA GLU A 159 -21.31 20.75 14.28
C GLU A 159 -22.08 22.04 14.56
N GLY A 160 -22.89 22.05 15.62
CA GLY A 160 -23.70 23.20 16.02
C GLY A 160 -22.81 24.35 16.49
N LEU A 161 -21.81 24.05 17.31
CA LEU A 161 -20.84 25.04 17.77
C LEU A 161 -20.04 25.62 16.60
N LEU A 162 -19.50 24.77 15.72
CA LEU A 162 -18.73 25.22 14.56
C LEU A 162 -19.58 26.10 13.63
N GLY A 163 -20.81 25.68 13.33
CA GLY A 163 -21.75 26.45 12.52
C GLY A 163 -22.13 27.79 13.15
N GLN A 164 -22.40 27.83 14.46
CA GLN A 164 -22.66 29.09 15.19
C GLN A 164 -21.49 30.07 15.12
N LYS A 165 -20.25 29.56 15.06
CA LYS A 165 -19.03 30.37 14.91
C LYS A 165 -18.69 30.67 13.45
N GLY A 166 -19.54 30.32 12.48
CA GLY A 166 -19.35 30.59 11.06
C GLY A 166 -18.19 29.80 10.44
N LEU A 167 -17.89 28.61 10.97
CA LEU A 167 -16.87 27.71 10.48
C LEU A 167 -17.51 26.48 9.85
N GLY A 168 -16.75 25.79 8.99
CA GLY A 168 -17.19 24.51 8.41
C GLY A 168 -17.34 23.45 9.50
N GLY A 169 -18.37 22.62 9.38
CA GLY A 169 -18.58 21.48 10.27
C GLY A 169 -17.40 20.49 10.26
N TYR A 170 -17.23 19.74 11.35
CA TYR A 170 -16.20 18.71 11.47
C TYR A 170 -16.41 17.61 10.40
N GLY A 171 -17.64 17.11 10.30
CA GLY A 171 -18.03 16.02 9.39
C GLY A 171 -18.19 16.43 7.93
N ASP A 172 -18.14 17.72 7.64
CA ASP A 172 -18.34 18.30 6.29
C ASP A 172 -17.11 19.06 5.78
N SER A 173 -16.02 19.10 6.56
CA SER A 173 -14.75 19.71 6.15
C SER A 173 -13.56 18.84 6.54
N LEU A 174 -12.37 19.18 6.02
CA LEU A 174 -11.09 18.62 6.48
C LEU A 174 -10.47 19.42 7.61
N HIS A 175 -11.02 20.57 7.98
CA HIS A 175 -10.43 21.42 8.99
C HIS A 175 -10.77 20.91 10.39
N ARG A 176 -9.80 21.01 11.31
CA ARG A 176 -9.96 20.59 12.71
C ARG A 176 -9.70 21.76 13.64
N TYR A 177 -10.48 21.82 14.72
CA TYR A 177 -10.39 22.87 15.73
C TYR A 177 -10.37 22.26 17.13
N LEU A 178 -9.58 22.83 18.05
CA LEU A 178 -9.71 22.54 19.48
C LEU A 178 -10.69 23.49 20.15
N HIS A 179 -11.36 23.02 21.20
CA HIS A 179 -12.21 23.82 22.06
C HIS A 179 -12.08 23.38 23.53
N LEU A 180 -12.66 24.16 24.43
CA LEU A 180 -12.83 23.86 25.85
C LEU A 180 -14.29 23.47 26.10
N PRO A 181 -14.60 22.18 26.30
CA PRO A 181 -15.98 21.73 26.47
C PRO A 181 -16.71 22.40 27.63
N THR A 182 -16.00 22.75 28.69
CA THR A 182 -16.57 23.39 29.90
C THR A 182 -17.11 24.80 29.65
N LEU A 183 -16.67 25.48 28.58
CA LEU A 183 -17.14 26.82 28.22
C LEU A 183 -18.29 26.79 27.19
N GLY A 184 -18.58 25.64 26.58
CA GLY A 184 -19.65 25.50 25.58
C GLY A 184 -19.54 26.53 24.45
N SER A 185 -20.59 27.32 24.25
CA SER A 185 -20.65 28.38 23.21
C SER A 185 -19.66 29.52 23.43
N GLU A 186 -19.18 29.72 24.67
CA GLU A 186 -18.18 30.75 24.99
C GLU A 186 -16.76 30.29 24.67
N SER A 187 -16.55 29.01 24.33
CA SER A 187 -15.23 28.52 23.96
C SER A 187 -14.73 29.21 22.69
N HIS A 188 -13.49 29.71 22.77
CA HIS A 188 -12.71 29.99 21.58
C HIS A 188 -12.31 28.70 20.86
N LEU A 189 -12.03 28.81 19.56
CA LEU A 189 -11.63 27.69 18.71
C LEU A 189 -10.18 27.86 18.24
N VAL A 190 -9.37 26.81 18.32
CA VAL A 190 -7.97 26.85 17.87
C VAL A 190 -7.81 25.99 16.63
N PRO A 191 -7.48 26.55 15.45
CA PRO A 191 -7.30 25.78 14.22
C PRO A 191 -6.05 24.89 14.32
N LEU A 192 -6.19 23.63 13.87
CA LEU A 192 -5.13 22.62 13.92
C LEU A 192 -4.54 22.27 12.56
N THR A 193 -5.33 22.43 11.50
CA THR A 193 -4.90 22.11 10.13
C THR A 193 -4.41 23.36 9.42
N SER A 194 -3.41 23.20 8.56
CA SER A 194 -2.99 24.24 7.63
C SER A 194 -4.19 24.79 6.84
N GLU A 195 -4.22 26.11 6.65
CA GLU A 195 -5.26 26.81 5.88
C GLU A 195 -6.68 26.70 6.45
N ALA A 196 -6.84 26.23 7.70
CA ALA A 196 -8.13 26.29 8.38
C ALA A 196 -8.66 27.74 8.42
N PRO A 197 -9.93 27.98 8.06
CA PRO A 197 -10.55 29.29 8.16
C PRO A 197 -10.42 29.87 9.57
N THR A 198 -10.00 31.12 9.65
CA THR A 198 -9.88 31.89 10.89
C THR A 198 -10.82 33.09 10.87
N ASN A 199 -11.43 33.40 12.01
CA ASN A 199 -12.29 34.56 12.21
C ASN A 199 -12.19 35.10 13.65
N SER A 200 -13.07 36.00 14.05
CA SER A 200 -13.09 36.59 15.40
C SER A 200 -13.31 35.59 16.54
N SER A 201 -13.80 34.38 16.23
CA SER A 201 -14.02 33.30 17.20
C SER A 201 -12.84 32.34 17.32
N THR A 202 -11.85 32.47 16.43
CA THR A 202 -10.65 31.62 16.42
C THR A 202 -9.45 32.29 17.06
N LYS A 203 -8.56 31.48 17.61
CA LYS A 203 -7.36 31.91 18.34
C LYS A 203 -6.13 31.13 17.90
N PRO A 204 -4.93 31.72 17.93
CA PRO A 204 -3.72 31.02 17.50
C PRO A 204 -3.36 29.88 18.45
N MET A 205 -2.59 28.89 17.95
CA MET A 205 -2.10 27.76 18.74
C MET A 205 -1.35 28.20 20.00
N SER A 206 -0.72 29.36 20.02
CA SER A 206 -0.03 29.89 21.22
C SER A 206 -0.95 30.08 22.43
N GLU A 207 -2.29 30.16 22.25
CA GLU A 207 -3.23 30.31 23.37
C GLU A 207 -3.42 29.03 24.20
N ILE A 208 -3.04 27.85 23.69
CA ILE A 208 -3.19 26.61 24.46
C ILE A 208 -2.10 26.42 25.54
N GLY A 209 -1.27 27.45 25.79
CA GLY A 209 -0.34 27.51 26.91
C GLY A 209 0.88 26.59 26.82
N LEU A 210 1.21 26.10 25.63
CA LEU A 210 2.35 25.21 25.42
C LEU A 210 3.61 25.99 25.03
N ASP A 211 4.74 25.63 25.64
CA ASP A 211 6.05 26.04 25.18
C ASP A 211 6.47 25.19 23.97
N THR A 212 6.16 25.69 22.77
CA THR A 212 6.46 25.01 21.50
C THR A 212 7.95 24.84 21.23
N ASN A 213 8.83 25.54 21.97
CA ASN A 213 10.27 25.35 21.83
C ASN A 213 10.78 24.13 22.62
N ARG A 214 10.03 23.70 23.64
CA ARG A 214 10.36 22.55 24.48
C ARG A 214 9.55 21.30 24.13
N MET A 215 8.33 21.49 23.66
CA MET A 215 7.38 20.41 23.44
C MET A 215 7.35 19.95 21.99
N VAL A 216 7.35 18.64 21.79
CA VAL A 216 7.29 18.04 20.46
C VAL A 216 5.84 17.63 20.16
N PRO A 217 5.22 18.11 19.06
CA PRO A 217 3.88 17.67 18.69
C PRO A 217 3.90 16.20 18.27
N PHE A 218 3.02 15.39 18.87
CA PHE A 218 2.88 13.97 18.56
C PHE A 218 1.51 13.67 17.94
N ASN A 219 0.43 13.95 18.68
CA ASN A 219 -0.95 13.87 18.18
C ASN A 219 -1.71 15.17 18.51
N ALA A 220 -1.16 16.30 18.06
CA ALA A 220 -1.70 17.63 18.37
C ALA A 220 -3.13 17.83 17.79
N ALA A 221 -3.44 17.18 16.67
CA ALA A 221 -4.74 17.24 16.03
C ALA A 221 -5.76 16.22 16.56
N ALA A 222 -5.43 15.49 17.63
CA ALA A 222 -6.29 14.49 18.27
C ALA A 222 -6.90 13.48 17.27
N GLY A 223 -6.12 13.08 16.26
CA GLY A 223 -6.53 12.03 15.33
C GLY A 223 -6.64 10.68 16.03
N PHE A 224 -7.44 9.77 15.47
CA PHE A 224 -7.44 8.39 15.94
C PHE A 224 -6.04 7.78 15.90
N MET A 225 -5.80 6.82 16.79
CA MET A 225 -4.52 6.12 16.88
C MET A 225 -4.71 4.62 16.77
N MET A 226 -3.76 3.96 16.09
CA MET A 226 -3.72 2.51 15.96
C MET A 226 -2.32 2.04 16.32
N VAL A 227 -2.25 0.98 17.12
CA VAL A 227 -0.98 0.41 17.59
C VAL A 227 -0.80 -0.97 17.00
N ARG A 228 0.34 -1.20 16.35
CA ARG A 228 0.70 -2.50 15.76
C ARG A 228 2.12 -2.91 16.15
N LYS A 229 2.43 -4.20 16.09
CA LYS A 229 3.80 -4.70 16.18
C LYS A 229 4.62 -4.20 14.99
N HIS A 230 5.87 -3.83 15.25
CA HIS A 230 6.78 -3.35 14.20
C HIS A 230 7.57 -4.50 13.57
N ALA A 231 7.44 -4.64 12.26
CA ALA A 231 8.31 -5.45 11.43
C ALA A 231 9.43 -4.55 10.85
N PRO A 232 10.70 -4.76 11.23
CA PRO A 232 11.74 -3.76 11.01
C PRO A 232 12.39 -3.78 9.63
N ILE A 233 12.27 -4.88 8.90
CA ILE A 233 12.99 -5.07 7.64
C ILE A 233 12.08 -4.65 6.49
N GLY A 234 12.56 -3.76 5.61
CA GLY A 234 11.86 -3.46 4.35
C GLY A 234 11.87 -4.64 3.40
N LEU A 235 10.84 -4.78 2.55
CA LEU A 235 10.70 -5.93 1.66
C LEU A 235 11.91 -6.08 0.72
N GLU A 236 12.34 -5.03 0.01
CA GLU A 236 13.50 -5.10 -0.89
C GLU A 236 14.77 -5.50 -0.17
N THR A 237 14.99 -4.91 1.01
CA THR A 237 16.14 -5.26 1.84
C THR A 237 16.11 -6.73 2.22
N PHE A 238 14.93 -7.29 2.52
CA PHE A 238 14.81 -8.71 2.82
C PHE A 238 15.04 -9.61 1.60
N ILE A 239 14.56 -9.21 0.42
CA ILE A 239 14.82 -9.91 -0.86
C ILE A 239 16.34 -9.98 -1.11
N ASP A 240 17.04 -8.87 -0.88
CA ASP A 240 18.49 -8.79 -1.06
C ASP A 240 19.21 -9.62 0.01
N ILE A 241 18.73 -9.63 1.26
CA ILE A 241 19.21 -10.53 2.31
C ILE A 241 19.06 -11.99 1.88
N LEU A 242 17.92 -12.43 1.34
CA LEU A 242 17.80 -13.80 0.82
C LEU A 242 18.81 -14.09 -0.31
N SER A 243 19.25 -13.04 -1.01
CA SER A 243 20.23 -13.09 -2.10
C SER A 243 21.68 -12.92 -1.63
N ASN A 244 21.95 -13.04 -0.32
CA ASN A 244 23.26 -12.90 0.35
C ASN A 244 23.74 -11.45 0.61
N ALA A 245 22.83 -10.46 0.67
CA ALA A 245 23.16 -9.13 1.18
C ALA A 245 23.15 -9.08 2.72
N SER A 246 23.78 -8.02 3.26
CA SER A 246 23.71 -7.65 4.67
C SER A 246 22.64 -6.60 4.93
N TRP A 247 22.12 -6.56 6.16
CA TRP A 247 21.22 -5.49 6.59
C TRP A 247 21.98 -4.33 7.24
N ASP A 248 21.72 -3.11 6.78
CA ASP A 248 22.35 -1.89 7.33
C ASP A 248 21.70 -1.40 8.63
N GLY A 249 20.56 -1.99 9.05
CA GLY A 249 19.78 -1.56 10.21
C GLY A 249 18.73 -0.47 9.90
N LEU A 250 17.96 -0.10 10.92
CA LEU A 250 16.96 0.98 10.82
C LEU A 250 17.64 2.34 11.03
N LYS A 251 17.40 3.29 10.12
CA LYS A 251 17.96 4.65 10.19
C LYS A 251 16.94 5.63 10.77
N HIS A 252 17.42 6.56 11.58
CA HIS A 252 16.72 7.77 12.01
C HIS A 252 17.63 8.97 11.77
N GLY A 253 17.39 9.68 10.66
CA GLY A 253 18.31 10.69 10.15
C GLY A 253 19.70 10.10 9.91
N ALA A 254 20.71 10.64 10.59
CA ALA A 254 22.09 10.13 10.50
C ALA A 254 22.39 8.96 11.45
N SER A 255 21.48 8.61 12.36
CA SER A 255 21.70 7.62 13.42
C SER A 255 21.15 6.24 13.02
N LEU A 256 21.83 5.18 13.46
CA LEU A 256 21.32 3.80 13.38
C LEU A 256 20.64 3.43 14.70
N ILE A 257 19.49 2.76 14.59
CA ILE A 257 18.73 2.26 15.73
C ILE A 257 19.00 0.76 15.86
N ASP A 258 19.46 0.36 17.04
CA ASP A 258 19.58 -1.05 17.40
C ASP A 258 18.22 -1.59 17.87
N LEU A 259 17.70 -2.59 17.18
CA LEU A 259 16.41 -3.21 17.48
C LEU A 259 16.57 -4.59 18.13
N GLY A 260 17.80 -5.00 18.48
CA GLY A 260 18.10 -6.21 19.23
C GLY A 260 18.70 -7.36 18.40
N ASP A 261 19.07 -8.42 19.12
CA ASP A 261 19.95 -9.47 18.60
C ASP A 261 19.36 -10.28 17.43
N ALA A 262 18.05 -10.50 17.42
CA ALA A 262 17.37 -11.28 16.39
C ALA A 262 17.60 -10.70 14.97
N VAL A 263 17.68 -9.37 14.87
CA VAL A 263 17.93 -8.67 13.61
C VAL A 263 19.39 -8.27 13.44
N ASN A 264 20.17 -8.19 14.52
CA ASN A 264 21.62 -7.98 14.45
C ASN A 264 22.36 -9.15 13.77
N GLY A 265 21.80 -10.37 13.81
CA GLY A 265 22.31 -11.51 13.04
C GLY A 265 22.30 -11.33 11.51
N LEU A 266 21.66 -10.27 11.01
CA LEU A 266 21.65 -9.90 9.58
C LEU A 266 22.76 -8.91 9.19
N LYS A 267 23.47 -8.34 10.17
CA LYS A 267 24.56 -7.37 9.93
C LYS A 267 25.82 -8.08 9.46
N LYS A 268 26.67 -7.37 8.72
CA LYS A 268 27.84 -7.89 8.00
C LYS A 268 28.98 -8.37 8.92
N ASP A 269 28.79 -9.45 9.66
CA ASP A 269 29.85 -10.15 10.40
C ASP A 269 29.95 -11.61 9.94
N ASP A 270 30.85 -11.85 8.98
CA ASP A 270 31.14 -13.16 8.37
C ASP A 270 31.40 -14.28 9.38
N THR A 271 31.83 -13.95 10.60
CA THR A 271 32.12 -14.93 11.65
C THR A 271 30.88 -15.33 12.45
N ALA A 272 29.90 -14.44 12.57
CA ALA A 272 28.59 -14.73 13.18
C ALA A 272 27.67 -15.51 12.24
N PHE A 273 27.70 -15.19 10.94
CA PHE A 273 26.80 -15.79 9.92
C PHE A 273 26.86 -17.31 9.86
N ARG A 274 28.06 -17.91 9.92
CA ARG A 274 28.23 -19.37 9.78
C ARG A 274 27.80 -20.16 11.02
N ARG A 275 27.62 -19.52 12.18
CA ARG A 275 27.33 -20.21 13.45
C ARG A 275 25.86 -20.20 13.84
N GLN A 276 25.03 -19.34 13.22
CA GLN A 276 23.67 -19.05 13.70
C GLN A 276 22.54 -19.75 12.94
N GLY A 277 22.83 -20.58 11.93
CA GLY A 277 21.78 -21.28 11.18
C GLY A 277 20.84 -20.29 10.48
N ARG A 278 21.36 -19.50 9.55
CA ARG A 278 20.55 -18.55 8.77
C ARG A 278 19.61 -19.29 7.81
N LEU A 279 20.20 -20.22 7.07
CA LEU A 279 19.61 -21.06 6.05
C LEU A 279 19.98 -22.52 6.35
N PHE A 280 19.14 -23.46 5.92
CA PHE A 280 19.29 -24.90 6.12
C PHE A 280 20.37 -25.52 5.21
N LEU A 281 20.31 -25.19 3.91
CA LEU A 281 21.17 -25.74 2.86
C LEU A 281 22.39 -24.89 2.57
N GLU A 282 22.58 -23.75 3.25
CA GLU A 282 23.77 -22.90 3.06
C GLU A 282 25.09 -23.64 3.33
N SER A 283 25.06 -24.67 4.19
CA SER A 283 26.20 -25.58 4.42
C SER A 283 26.65 -26.34 3.15
N HIS A 284 25.78 -26.47 2.14
CA HIS A 284 26.05 -27.09 0.84
C HIS A 284 26.52 -26.06 -0.21
N GLY A 285 26.92 -24.87 0.22
CA GLY A 285 27.47 -23.83 -0.65
C GLY A 285 26.41 -23.12 -1.51
N ILE A 286 26.86 -22.60 -2.66
CA ILE A 286 26.06 -21.75 -3.56
C ILE A 286 24.84 -22.51 -4.11
N CYS A 287 24.99 -23.79 -4.43
CA CYS A 287 23.92 -24.61 -4.99
C CYS A 287 22.75 -24.79 -4.00
N GLY A 288 23.07 -25.14 -2.75
CA GLY A 288 22.06 -25.29 -1.69
C GLY A 288 21.35 -23.98 -1.39
N ARG A 289 22.11 -22.87 -1.34
CA ARG A 289 21.56 -21.52 -1.14
C ARG A 289 20.59 -21.14 -2.26
N LEU A 290 20.94 -21.37 -3.53
CA LEU A 290 20.09 -21.03 -4.68
C LEU A 290 18.69 -21.66 -4.55
N VAL A 291 18.65 -22.97 -4.32
CA VAL A 291 17.40 -23.75 -4.20
C VAL A 291 16.58 -23.28 -3.00
N GLU A 292 17.23 -23.05 -1.87
CA GLU A 292 16.55 -22.59 -0.66
C GLU A 292 16.01 -21.16 -0.80
N THR A 293 16.81 -20.26 -1.37
CA THR A 293 16.41 -18.89 -1.67
C THR A 293 15.23 -18.86 -2.64
N PHE A 294 15.20 -19.74 -3.65
CA PHE A 294 14.05 -19.86 -4.56
C PHE A 294 12.75 -20.12 -3.79
N HIS A 295 12.75 -21.14 -2.91
CA HIS A 295 11.58 -21.48 -2.10
C HIS A 295 11.15 -20.34 -1.17
N LEU A 296 12.11 -19.71 -0.47
CA LEU A 296 11.81 -18.62 0.46
C LEU A 296 11.27 -17.39 -0.27
N LYS A 297 11.77 -17.09 -1.48
CA LYS A 297 11.27 -16.01 -2.33
C LYS A 297 9.84 -16.28 -2.85
N LEU A 298 9.52 -17.52 -3.23
CA LEU A 298 8.14 -17.91 -3.58
C LEU A 298 7.19 -17.80 -2.38
N ARG A 299 7.63 -18.24 -1.20
CA ARG A 299 6.87 -18.10 0.04
C ARG A 299 6.62 -16.63 0.39
N LEU A 300 7.64 -15.78 0.25
CA LEU A 300 7.53 -14.34 0.45
C LEU A 300 6.51 -13.72 -0.52
N LEU A 301 6.53 -14.11 -1.80
CA LEU A 301 5.55 -13.68 -2.79
C LEU A 301 4.14 -14.16 -2.44
N ALA A 302 3.97 -15.39 -1.93
CA ALA A 302 2.69 -15.90 -1.47
C ALA A 302 2.12 -15.10 -0.29
N ASP A 303 2.94 -14.71 0.69
CA ASP A 303 2.52 -13.83 1.78
C ASP A 303 2.02 -12.48 1.23
N ILE A 304 2.75 -11.90 0.28
CA ILE A 304 2.40 -10.63 -0.38
C ILE A 304 1.04 -10.75 -1.09
N VAL A 305 0.90 -11.69 -2.03
CA VAL A 305 -0.35 -11.87 -2.81
C VAL A 305 -1.53 -12.20 -1.89
N SER A 306 -1.33 -13.08 -0.90
CA SER A 306 -2.37 -13.45 0.07
C SER A 306 -2.81 -12.26 0.93
N SER A 307 -1.88 -11.38 1.29
CA SER A 307 -2.20 -10.17 2.05
C SER A 307 -3.04 -9.18 1.23
N VAL A 308 -2.73 -8.98 -0.05
CA VAL A 308 -3.53 -8.16 -0.99
C VAL A 308 -4.91 -8.76 -1.19
N HIS A 309 -4.98 -10.05 -1.50
CA HIS A 309 -6.25 -10.76 -1.65
C HIS A 309 -7.13 -10.59 -0.41
N SER A 310 -6.58 -10.79 0.79
CA SER A 310 -7.33 -10.72 2.04
C SER A 310 -7.85 -9.31 2.32
N ILE A 311 -7.03 -8.28 2.11
CA ILE A 311 -7.45 -6.90 2.35
C ILE A 311 -8.46 -6.41 1.31
N VAL A 312 -8.26 -6.73 0.03
CA VAL A 312 -9.21 -6.39 -1.05
C VAL A 312 -10.53 -7.13 -0.84
N ARG A 313 -10.49 -8.40 -0.41
CA ARG A 313 -11.71 -9.17 -0.10
C ARG A 313 -12.52 -8.50 1.00
N HIS A 314 -11.85 -7.97 2.01
CA HIS A 314 -12.54 -7.36 3.15
C HIS A 314 -13.02 -5.94 2.86
N LEU A 315 -12.18 -5.10 2.24
CA LEU A 315 -12.51 -3.71 1.95
C LEU A 315 -13.37 -3.55 0.69
N GLN A 316 -13.38 -4.55 -0.20
CA GLN A 316 -13.96 -4.47 -1.55
C GLN A 316 -13.49 -3.21 -2.28
N GLN A 317 -12.18 -2.99 -2.23
CA GLN A 317 -11.51 -1.81 -2.78
C GLN A 317 -10.09 -2.19 -3.22
N PRO A 318 -9.63 -1.80 -4.42
CA PRO A 318 -8.24 -2.01 -4.83
C PRO A 318 -7.28 -1.16 -4.00
N LEU A 319 -6.00 -1.49 -3.99
CA LEU A 319 -4.99 -0.73 -3.23
C LEU A 319 -4.46 0.46 -4.05
N LEU A 320 -4.22 0.26 -5.35
CA LEU A 320 -3.72 1.25 -6.33
C LEU A 320 -2.42 1.96 -5.95
N ASN A 321 -1.67 1.40 -5.01
CA ASN A 321 -0.41 1.95 -4.53
C ASN A 321 0.64 0.87 -4.25
N ILE A 322 0.44 -0.37 -4.72
CA ILE A 322 1.35 -1.49 -4.46
C ILE A 322 2.76 -1.16 -4.97
N ASN A 323 3.71 -1.25 -4.05
CA ASN A 323 5.15 -1.16 -4.26
C ASN A 323 5.85 -1.79 -3.02
N PRO A 324 7.19 -1.93 -3.00
CA PRO A 324 7.84 -2.67 -1.92
C PRO A 324 7.69 -2.04 -0.53
N ASP A 325 7.50 -0.72 -0.44
CA ASP A 325 7.29 -0.02 0.84
C ASP A 325 5.94 -0.36 1.50
N ASN A 326 5.04 -1.03 0.77
CA ASN A 326 3.79 -1.52 1.36
C ASN A 326 4.00 -2.68 2.32
N TRP A 327 5.13 -3.40 2.24
CA TRP A 327 5.40 -4.55 3.10
C TRP A 327 6.63 -4.34 3.98
N ARG A 328 6.54 -4.95 5.16
CA ARG A 328 7.67 -5.17 6.05
C ARG A 328 7.81 -6.67 6.29
N VAL A 329 9.00 -7.09 6.67
CA VAL A 329 9.27 -8.49 6.99
C VAL A 329 9.54 -8.61 8.48
N SER A 330 8.72 -9.42 9.15
CA SER A 330 8.95 -9.84 10.52
C SER A 330 9.74 -11.15 10.53
N LEU A 331 10.56 -11.33 11.57
CA LEU A 331 11.25 -12.59 11.83
C LEU A 331 10.72 -13.15 13.15
N GLY A 332 10.20 -14.37 13.09
CA GLY A 332 9.80 -15.10 14.28
C GLY A 332 10.99 -15.56 15.11
N ARG A 333 10.71 -16.03 16.33
CA ARG A 333 11.73 -16.70 17.15
C ARG A 333 11.98 -18.10 16.58
N PRO A 334 13.19 -18.42 16.09
CA PRO A 334 13.48 -19.75 15.58
C PRO A 334 13.42 -20.77 16.74
N GLY A 335 12.84 -21.93 16.45
CA GLY A 335 13.02 -23.10 17.30
C GLY A 335 14.48 -23.55 17.29
N ARG A 336 14.89 -24.34 18.29
CA ARG A 336 16.24 -24.88 18.37
C ARG A 336 16.57 -25.68 17.10
N GLY A 337 17.62 -25.27 16.38
CA GLY A 337 18.10 -25.95 15.17
C GLY A 337 17.33 -25.61 13.89
N LEU A 338 16.32 -24.73 13.95
CA LEU A 338 15.63 -24.24 12.76
C LEU A 338 16.29 -22.98 12.22
N PRO A 339 16.41 -22.84 10.90
CA PRO A 339 16.95 -21.64 10.29
C PRO A 339 16.05 -20.43 10.52
N PHE A 340 16.62 -19.32 11.00
CA PHE A 340 15.77 -18.19 11.42
C PHE A 340 15.11 -17.46 10.25
N LEU A 341 15.69 -17.46 9.05
CA LEU A 341 15.05 -16.85 7.87
C LEU A 341 13.79 -17.58 7.39
N TRP A 342 13.56 -18.83 7.84
CA TRP A 342 12.32 -19.56 7.54
C TRP A 342 11.13 -19.10 8.35
N THR A 343 11.40 -18.32 9.40
CA THR A 343 10.37 -17.69 10.23
C THR A 343 9.91 -16.35 9.64
N ALA A 344 10.51 -15.93 8.52
CA ALA A 344 10.17 -14.69 7.88
C ALA A 344 8.73 -14.69 7.36
N ARG A 345 8.06 -13.56 7.53
CA ARG A 345 6.71 -13.32 6.99
C ARG A 345 6.63 -11.92 6.41
N ALA A 346 6.09 -11.81 5.19
CA ALA A 346 5.75 -10.50 4.64
C ALA A 346 4.44 -10.01 5.28
N GLU A 347 4.46 -8.83 5.87
CA GLU A 347 3.32 -8.21 6.53
C GLU A 347 2.96 -6.90 5.85
N LEU A 348 1.69 -6.75 5.49
CA LEU A 348 1.18 -5.51 4.90
C LEU A 348 1.25 -4.39 5.95
N ALA A 349 2.12 -3.43 5.66
CA ALA A 349 2.49 -2.32 6.54
C ALA A 349 1.97 -0.98 6.02
N ARG A 350 1.49 -0.89 4.78
CA ARG A 350 0.80 0.29 4.23
C ARG A 350 -0.54 -0.13 3.62
N PRO A 351 -1.65 0.50 4.01
CA PRO A 351 -2.96 0.23 3.43
C PRO A 351 -3.04 0.68 1.97
N GLY A 352 -4.15 0.33 1.32
CA GLY A 352 -4.51 0.84 0.01
C GLY A 352 -4.79 2.34 0.05
N ASP A 353 -4.26 3.05 -0.93
CA ASP A 353 -4.43 4.50 -1.08
C ASP A 353 -5.51 4.85 -2.13
N ALA A 354 -6.22 3.85 -2.67
CA ALA A 354 -7.34 4.10 -3.55
C ALA A 354 -8.40 4.96 -2.86
N VAL A 355 -9.12 5.76 -3.65
CA VAL A 355 -10.27 6.53 -3.18
C VAL A 355 -11.45 6.25 -4.10
N PRO A 356 -12.61 5.82 -3.56
CA PRO A 356 -13.79 5.65 -4.39
C PRO A 356 -14.18 7.01 -4.95
N LEU A 357 -14.35 7.08 -6.27
CA LEU A 357 -14.98 8.22 -6.92
C LEU A 357 -16.48 8.11 -6.67
N ALA A 358 -17.01 9.02 -5.86
CA ALA A 358 -18.43 9.12 -5.59
C ALA A 358 -19.13 9.59 -6.87
N ILE A 359 -19.68 8.64 -7.61
CA ILE A 359 -20.66 8.92 -8.66
C ILE A 359 -22.01 8.55 -8.06
N GLU A 360 -22.84 9.55 -7.81
CA GLU A 360 -24.15 9.36 -7.19
C GLU A 360 -24.97 8.31 -7.96
N ARG A 361 -25.43 7.27 -7.26
CA ARG A 361 -26.30 6.19 -7.76
C ARG A 361 -25.77 5.40 -8.99
N SER A 362 -24.47 5.42 -9.25
CA SER A 362 -23.86 4.46 -10.18
C SER A 362 -23.74 3.08 -9.53
N ASP A 363 -24.18 2.03 -10.23
CA ASP A 363 -23.94 0.64 -9.82
C ASP A 363 -22.42 0.33 -9.79
N ARG A 364 -21.62 1.03 -10.61
CA ARG A 364 -20.16 0.85 -10.69
C ARG A 364 -19.43 1.80 -9.75
N GLN A 365 -18.58 1.23 -8.90
CA GLN A 365 -17.60 1.98 -8.12
C GLN A 365 -16.33 2.19 -8.96
N TYR A 366 -15.96 3.44 -9.15
CA TYR A 366 -14.69 3.82 -9.76
C TYR A 366 -13.70 4.15 -8.65
N TYR A 367 -12.42 3.86 -8.87
CA TYR A 367 -11.38 4.19 -7.91
C TYR A 367 -10.32 5.08 -8.56
N LEU A 368 -9.86 6.06 -7.79
CA LEU A 368 -8.77 6.94 -8.16
C LEU A 368 -7.57 6.68 -7.25
N PRO A 369 -6.33 6.79 -7.76
CA PRO A 369 -5.18 6.89 -6.88
C PRO A 369 -5.28 8.19 -6.11
N SER A 370 -5.04 8.16 -4.80
CA SER A 370 -5.26 9.34 -3.97
C SER A 370 -4.26 10.48 -4.17
N LEU A 371 -3.03 10.17 -4.56
CA LEU A 371 -1.96 11.12 -4.82
C LEU A 371 -1.62 11.10 -6.31
N ALA A 372 -1.38 12.29 -6.87
CA ALA A 372 -0.67 12.43 -8.14
C ALA A 372 0.79 12.03 -7.91
N VAL A 373 1.04 10.72 -7.89
CA VAL A 373 2.40 10.19 -7.77
C VAL A 373 3.02 10.22 -9.16
N GLY A 374 4.30 10.56 -9.24
CA GLY A 374 5.07 10.48 -10.47
C GLY A 374 5.04 9.08 -11.10
N THR A 375 5.72 8.94 -12.23
CA THR A 375 5.84 7.66 -12.91
C THR A 375 6.47 6.61 -12.00
N SER A 376 5.91 5.40 -12.00
CA SER A 376 6.43 4.27 -11.23
C SER A 376 6.28 3.00 -12.06
N VAL A 377 7.31 2.16 -12.08
CA VAL A 377 7.28 0.86 -12.77
C VAL A 377 6.26 -0.09 -12.17
N TYR A 378 5.89 0.09 -10.90
CA TYR A 378 4.87 -0.73 -10.24
C TYR A 378 3.44 -0.35 -10.66
N ARG A 379 3.26 0.68 -11.49
CA ARG A 379 1.95 1.16 -11.91
C ARG A 379 1.83 1.08 -13.43
N PRO A 380 0.70 0.57 -13.96
CA PRO A 380 0.52 0.54 -15.40
C PRO A 380 0.41 1.96 -15.94
N LEU A 381 0.93 2.21 -17.14
CA LEU A 381 1.03 3.57 -17.70
C LEU A 381 -0.31 4.34 -17.69
N ILE A 382 -1.41 3.63 -17.92
CA ILE A 382 -2.78 4.18 -17.91
C ILE A 382 -3.15 4.88 -16.58
N THR A 383 -2.53 4.50 -15.46
CA THR A 383 -2.75 5.12 -14.14
C THR A 383 -1.93 6.40 -13.92
N SER A 384 -0.97 6.69 -14.79
CA SER A 384 0.09 7.67 -14.51
C SER A 384 -0.26 9.09 -14.95
N LEU A 385 -1.07 9.25 -15.99
CA LEU A 385 -1.39 10.56 -16.57
C LEU A 385 -2.85 10.59 -17.05
N PRO A 386 -3.78 11.24 -16.32
CA PRO A 386 -5.10 11.48 -16.87
C PRO A 386 -4.97 12.37 -18.10
N THR A 387 -5.52 11.92 -19.23
CA THR A 387 -5.58 12.74 -20.44
C THR A 387 -6.58 13.87 -20.19
N LYS A 388 -6.07 15.11 -20.14
CA LYS A 388 -6.88 16.31 -19.99
C LYS A 388 -6.84 17.10 -21.29
N GLY A 389 -7.91 17.81 -21.58
CA GLY A 389 -7.96 18.66 -22.75
C GLY A 389 -9.18 19.53 -22.81
N ARG A 390 -9.43 20.06 -24.01
CA ARG A 390 -10.66 20.78 -24.33
C ARG A 390 -11.42 20.05 -25.42
N ALA A 391 -12.73 20.04 -25.27
CA ALA A 391 -13.63 19.42 -26.22
C ALA A 391 -14.74 20.39 -26.62
N SER A 392 -15.34 20.13 -27.78
CA SER A 392 -16.66 20.63 -28.10
C SER A 392 -17.66 19.50 -27.92
N ILE A 393 -18.74 19.80 -27.20
CA ILE A 393 -19.84 18.87 -26.98
C ILE A 393 -21.12 19.44 -27.55
N ARG A 394 -22.03 18.56 -27.94
CA ARG A 394 -23.40 18.91 -28.29
C ARG A 394 -24.34 17.88 -27.70
N ILE A 395 -25.16 18.30 -26.74
CA ILE A 395 -26.21 17.47 -26.15
C ILE A 395 -27.26 17.25 -27.24
N ARG A 396 -27.60 15.99 -27.51
CA ARG A 396 -28.65 15.61 -28.47
C ARG A 396 -29.96 15.32 -27.77
N GLN A 397 -29.89 14.76 -26.58
CA GLN A 397 -31.05 14.33 -25.84
C GLN A 397 -30.78 14.31 -24.34
N VAL A 398 -31.76 14.78 -23.57
CA VAL A 398 -31.85 14.67 -22.12
C VAL A 398 -32.97 13.66 -21.81
N LEU A 399 -32.57 12.46 -21.39
CA LEU A 399 -33.48 11.35 -21.16
C LEU A 399 -33.66 11.13 -19.65
N PRO A 400 -34.91 11.00 -19.16
CA PRO A 400 -35.11 10.46 -17.82
C PRO A 400 -34.70 8.98 -17.80
N ASP A 401 -34.11 8.55 -16.70
CA ASP A 401 -33.66 7.18 -16.47
C ASP A 401 -34.35 6.59 -15.22
N THR A 402 -34.13 5.32 -14.92
CA THR A 402 -34.78 4.65 -13.78
C THR A 402 -34.31 5.23 -12.45
N GLY A 403 -35.25 5.69 -11.61
CA GLY A 403 -34.96 6.14 -10.25
C GLY A 403 -34.60 7.62 -10.11
N ASP A 404 -35.29 8.50 -10.84
CA ASP A 404 -35.13 9.97 -10.85
C ASP A 404 -33.74 10.46 -11.34
N THR A 405 -33.02 9.62 -12.07
CA THR A 405 -31.76 9.98 -12.72
C THR A 405 -32.01 10.52 -14.13
N THR A 406 -31.05 11.26 -14.66
CA THR A 406 -31.06 11.77 -16.03
C THR A 406 -29.81 11.28 -16.76
N ILE A 407 -30.01 10.82 -18.00
CA ILE A 407 -28.96 10.45 -18.94
C ILE A 407 -28.90 11.51 -20.04
N LEU A 408 -27.68 11.94 -20.37
CA LEU A 408 -27.41 12.82 -21.50
C LEU A 408 -26.74 12.00 -22.60
N GLU A 409 -27.28 12.11 -23.81
CA GLU A 409 -26.64 11.59 -25.02
C GLU A 409 -26.21 12.75 -25.90
N GLY A 410 -25.03 12.65 -26.51
CA GLY A 410 -24.52 13.73 -27.34
C GLY A 410 -23.36 13.34 -28.26
N THR A 411 -22.81 14.36 -28.91
CA THR A 411 -21.54 14.26 -29.63
C THR A 411 -20.44 14.91 -28.80
N PHE A 412 -19.30 14.25 -28.70
CA PHE A 412 -18.05 14.76 -28.17
C PHE A 412 -17.04 14.88 -29.30
N SER A 413 -16.30 15.98 -29.37
CA SER A 413 -15.25 16.19 -30.38
C SER A 413 -14.05 16.90 -29.75
N THR A 414 -12.85 16.47 -30.10
CA THR A 414 -11.61 17.08 -29.61
C THR A 414 -10.50 16.96 -30.64
N GLN A 415 -9.54 17.88 -30.59
CA GLN A 415 -8.30 17.81 -31.38
C GLN A 415 -7.20 17.03 -30.65
N GLU A 416 -7.42 16.71 -29.36
CA GLU A 416 -6.47 15.95 -28.56
C GLU A 416 -6.41 14.49 -29.02
N ARG A 417 -5.21 13.89 -28.97
CA ARG A 417 -5.05 12.45 -29.21
C ARG A 417 -5.45 11.70 -27.95
N ILE A 418 -6.66 11.15 -27.96
CA ILE A 418 -7.18 10.36 -26.86
C ILE A 418 -7.18 8.87 -27.24
N ASN A 419 -6.79 8.02 -26.30
CA ASN A 419 -6.98 6.58 -26.37
C ASN A 419 -7.85 6.18 -25.17
N ILE A 420 -9.01 5.60 -25.44
CA ILE A 420 -10.07 5.37 -24.44
C ILE A 420 -10.40 3.89 -24.46
N ALA A 421 -10.25 3.23 -23.31
CA ALA A 421 -10.76 1.90 -23.13
C ALA A 421 -12.29 1.92 -23.00
N SER A 422 -12.95 0.81 -23.34
CA SER A 422 -14.41 0.69 -23.31
C SER A 422 -15.04 0.98 -21.95
N CYS A 423 -14.28 0.85 -20.86
CA CYS A 423 -14.74 1.09 -19.50
C CYS A 423 -14.30 2.44 -18.91
N ASP A 424 -13.52 3.25 -19.62
CA ASP A 424 -13.09 4.55 -19.13
C ASP A 424 -14.28 5.54 -19.11
N ILE A 425 -14.23 6.48 -18.17
CA ILE A 425 -15.18 7.58 -18.08
C ILE A 425 -14.49 8.88 -18.49
N VAL A 426 -15.17 9.68 -19.29
CA VAL A 426 -14.82 11.08 -19.53
C VAL A 426 -15.63 11.96 -18.59
N TRP A 427 -14.91 12.68 -17.73
CA TRP A 427 -15.47 13.74 -16.92
C TRP A 427 -15.46 15.05 -17.72
N LEU A 428 -16.63 15.69 -17.82
CA LEU A 428 -16.84 16.96 -18.51
C LEU A 428 -17.39 17.96 -17.50
N ARG A 429 -16.85 19.19 -17.47
CA ARG A 429 -17.43 20.27 -16.68
C ARG A 429 -18.02 21.34 -17.58
N ILE A 430 -19.34 21.45 -17.60
CA ILE A 430 -20.05 22.42 -18.42
C ILE A 430 -20.54 23.58 -17.56
N ASN A 431 -20.48 24.79 -18.10
CA ASN A 431 -21.06 25.96 -17.43
C ASN A 431 -22.41 26.30 -18.07
N LEU A 432 -23.50 26.08 -17.33
CA LEU A 432 -24.86 26.40 -17.77
C LEU A 432 -25.52 27.28 -16.71
N ALA A 433 -26.16 28.37 -17.15
CA ALA A 433 -26.88 29.31 -16.27
C ALA A 433 -26.06 29.79 -15.04
N HIS A 434 -24.77 30.07 -15.24
CA HIS A 434 -23.80 30.49 -14.20
C HIS A 434 -23.50 29.43 -13.14
N ARG A 435 -23.76 28.15 -13.42
CA ARG A 435 -23.39 27.02 -12.57
C ARG A 435 -22.54 26.04 -13.35
N ASP A 436 -21.55 25.48 -12.66
CA ASP A 436 -20.79 24.35 -13.18
C ASP A 436 -21.59 23.06 -12.94
N ILE A 437 -21.73 22.26 -13.99
CA ILE A 437 -22.36 20.94 -13.95
C ILE A 437 -21.30 19.93 -14.39
N ASP A 438 -21.02 18.97 -13.53
CA ASP A 438 -20.11 17.87 -13.81
C ASP A 438 -20.89 16.72 -14.46
N LEU A 439 -20.38 16.22 -15.59
CA LEU A 439 -20.95 15.08 -16.31
C LEU A 439 -19.93 13.96 -16.40
N TYR A 440 -20.36 12.73 -16.20
CA TYR A 440 -19.53 11.54 -16.36
C TYR A 440 -20.09 10.67 -17.48
N ALA A 441 -19.31 10.48 -18.56
CA ALA A 441 -19.79 9.81 -19.78
C ALA A 441 -18.83 8.75 -20.33
N HIS A 442 -19.39 7.71 -20.94
CA HIS A 442 -18.66 6.79 -21.78
C HIS A 442 -18.62 7.32 -23.22
N LEU A 443 -17.49 7.12 -23.91
CA LEU A 443 -17.33 7.46 -25.32
C LEU A 443 -17.39 6.20 -26.18
N GLU A 444 -18.23 6.23 -27.20
CA GLU A 444 -18.40 5.17 -28.18
C GLU A 444 -17.76 5.59 -29.51
N ALA A 445 -16.69 4.89 -29.89
CA ALA A 445 -15.98 5.13 -31.15
C ALA A 445 -16.72 4.55 -32.36
N ASP A 446 -17.37 3.39 -32.21
CA ASP A 446 -18.03 2.65 -33.30
C ASP A 446 -19.25 3.40 -33.87
N SER A 447 -19.77 4.37 -33.12
CA SER A 447 -20.96 5.17 -33.45
C SER A 447 -20.61 6.54 -34.09
N ALA A 448 -19.33 6.81 -34.34
CA ALA A 448 -18.85 8.09 -34.87
C ALA A 448 -18.92 8.17 -36.40
N MET A 449 -19.37 9.32 -36.93
CA MET A 449 -19.47 9.55 -38.39
C MET A 449 -18.23 10.22 -38.98
N ALA A 450 -17.36 10.81 -38.14
CA ALA A 450 -16.16 11.51 -38.56
C ALA A 450 -14.98 11.20 -37.61
N GLN A 451 -13.76 11.23 -38.15
CA GLN A 451 -12.54 11.05 -37.36
C GLN A 451 -12.39 12.19 -36.34
N GLY A 452 -12.21 11.86 -35.06
CA GLY A 452 -12.14 12.85 -33.98
C GLY A 452 -13.50 13.27 -33.39
N GLU A 453 -14.58 12.60 -33.79
CA GLU A 453 -15.87 12.66 -33.10
C GLU A 453 -16.16 11.34 -32.39
N TRP A 454 -16.87 11.42 -31.26
CA TRP A 454 -17.38 10.28 -30.51
C TRP A 454 -18.83 10.54 -30.13
N ARG A 455 -19.60 9.46 -29.97
CA ARG A 455 -20.85 9.57 -29.22
C ARG A 455 -20.55 9.45 -27.75
N PHE A 456 -21.17 10.30 -26.95
CA PHE A 456 -21.10 10.15 -25.50
C PHE A 456 -22.48 9.83 -24.96
N ARG A 457 -22.49 9.00 -23.92
CA ARG A 457 -23.65 8.72 -23.08
C ARG A 457 -23.23 8.85 -21.64
N THR A 458 -23.90 9.71 -20.87
CA THR A 458 -23.61 9.80 -19.44
C THR A 458 -24.11 8.58 -18.70
N ILE A 459 -23.45 8.25 -17.60
CA ILE A 459 -24.10 7.46 -16.56
C ILE A 459 -25.28 8.23 -15.99
N GLY A 460 -26.29 7.53 -15.46
CA GLY A 460 -27.45 8.16 -14.83
C GLY A 460 -27.00 9.02 -13.65
N GLN A 461 -27.31 10.32 -13.69
CA GLN A 461 -26.91 11.29 -12.67
C GLN A 461 -28.15 12.00 -12.12
N PHE A 462 -28.12 12.34 -10.83
CA PHE A 462 -29.13 13.20 -10.25
C PHE A 462 -28.79 14.65 -10.57
N PHE A 463 -29.79 15.39 -11.04
CA PHE A 463 -29.71 16.82 -11.22
C PHE A 463 -30.87 17.44 -10.47
N ASP A 464 -30.60 18.52 -9.73
CA ASP A 464 -31.67 19.28 -9.11
C ASP A 464 -32.62 19.87 -10.18
N ASP A 465 -33.81 20.32 -9.77
CA ASP A 465 -34.80 20.87 -10.69
C ASP A 465 -34.26 22.05 -11.51
N ALA A 466 -33.33 22.82 -10.94
CA ALA A 466 -32.71 23.96 -11.59
C ALA A 466 -31.70 23.54 -12.68
N GLN A 467 -30.86 22.53 -12.40
CA GLN A 467 -29.91 21.93 -13.33
C GLN A 467 -30.65 21.24 -14.48
N THR A 468 -31.70 20.46 -14.18
CA THR A 468 -32.52 19.79 -15.21
C THR A 468 -33.20 20.80 -16.13
N SER A 469 -33.71 21.91 -15.57
CA SER A 469 -34.31 23.01 -16.33
C SER A 469 -33.29 23.76 -17.19
N ALA A 470 -32.01 23.79 -16.81
CA ALA A 470 -30.94 24.40 -17.59
C ALA A 470 -30.40 23.47 -18.70
N LEU A 471 -30.44 22.15 -18.49
CA LEU A 471 -29.95 21.15 -19.46
C LEU A 471 -30.86 21.00 -20.68
N ARG A 472 -32.19 21.01 -20.50
CA ARG A 472 -33.13 20.81 -21.63
C ARG A 472 -33.01 21.87 -22.74
N PRO A 473 -32.93 23.18 -22.44
CA PRO A 473 -32.71 24.20 -23.46
C PRO A 473 -31.34 24.11 -24.16
N ALA A 474 -30.37 23.39 -23.58
CA ALA A 474 -29.05 23.18 -24.16
C ALA A 474 -29.03 22.04 -25.21
N GLU A 475 -30.15 21.31 -25.40
CA GLU A 475 -30.29 20.34 -26.49
C GLU A 475 -30.05 21.01 -27.86
N GLY A 476 -29.18 20.41 -28.66
CA GLY A 476 -28.80 20.88 -29.99
C GLY A 476 -27.78 22.02 -30.01
N VAL A 477 -27.50 22.67 -28.87
CA VAL A 477 -26.57 23.80 -28.79
C VAL A 477 -25.12 23.29 -28.76
N PRO A 478 -24.25 23.72 -29.70
CA PRO A 478 -22.83 23.40 -29.64
C PRO A 478 -22.16 24.21 -28.53
N MET A 479 -21.51 23.52 -27.61
CA MET A 479 -20.68 24.10 -26.56
C MET A 479 -19.23 23.81 -26.88
N SER A 480 -18.39 24.84 -26.89
CA SER A 480 -16.96 24.76 -27.20
C SER A 480 -16.13 25.03 -25.95
N ASP A 481 -14.84 24.67 -25.99
CA ASP A 481 -13.89 24.89 -24.90
C ASP A 481 -14.29 24.23 -23.56
N ILE A 482 -15.05 23.13 -23.61
CA ILE A 482 -15.41 22.38 -22.42
C ILE A 482 -14.17 21.62 -21.91
N PRO A 483 -13.71 21.87 -20.68
CA PRO A 483 -12.64 21.08 -20.09
C PRO A 483 -13.11 19.64 -19.90
N PHE A 484 -12.26 18.70 -20.29
CA PHE A 484 -12.50 17.29 -20.06
C PHE A 484 -11.29 16.60 -19.44
N GLU A 485 -11.57 15.48 -18.79
CA GLU A 485 -10.57 14.57 -18.27
C GLU A 485 -11.01 13.12 -18.47
N ILE A 486 -10.08 12.28 -18.94
CA ILE A 486 -10.30 10.84 -19.02
C ILE A 486 -9.90 10.22 -17.68
N ILE A 487 -10.87 9.57 -17.05
CA ILE A 487 -10.76 8.82 -15.81
C ILE A 487 -10.75 7.34 -16.17
N PRO A 488 -9.59 6.66 -16.12
CA PRO A 488 -9.54 5.25 -16.43
C PRO A 488 -10.29 4.42 -15.38
N LEU A 489 -10.91 3.30 -15.80
CA LEU A 489 -11.46 2.35 -14.83
C LEU A 489 -10.30 1.58 -14.16
N LEU A 490 -9.92 2.03 -12.98
CA LEU A 490 -8.90 1.37 -12.18
C LEU A 490 -9.54 0.40 -11.19
N SER A 491 -9.08 -0.84 -11.21
CA SER A 491 -9.58 -1.92 -10.36
C SER A 491 -8.44 -2.85 -9.90
N SER A 492 -8.78 -3.96 -9.24
CA SER A 492 -7.79 -4.94 -8.75
C SER A 492 -6.84 -5.56 -9.79
N PRO A 493 -7.13 -5.59 -11.11
CA PRO A 493 -6.12 -5.97 -12.09
C PRO A 493 -4.93 -5.00 -12.13
N CYS A 494 -5.10 -3.72 -11.77
CA CYS A 494 -3.96 -2.83 -11.56
C CYS A 494 -3.05 -3.31 -10.42
N ASP A 495 -3.64 -3.81 -9.33
CA ASP A 495 -2.88 -4.39 -8.23
C ASP A 495 -2.19 -5.69 -8.66
N LEU A 496 -2.83 -6.50 -9.52
CA LEU A 496 -2.23 -7.72 -10.08
C LEU A 496 -1.01 -7.40 -10.96
N TYR A 497 -1.09 -6.36 -11.79
CA TYR A 497 0.07 -5.84 -12.52
C TYR A 497 1.21 -5.45 -11.56
N SER A 498 0.91 -4.68 -10.51
CA SER A 498 1.93 -4.30 -9.53
C SER A 498 2.56 -5.50 -8.83
N LEU A 499 1.78 -6.55 -8.56
CA LEU A 499 2.26 -7.82 -8.03
C LEU A 499 3.13 -8.58 -9.05
N ALA A 500 2.85 -8.49 -10.35
CA ALA A 500 3.69 -9.09 -11.40
C ALA A 500 5.08 -8.42 -11.43
N VAL A 501 5.11 -7.09 -11.32
CA VAL A 501 6.36 -6.32 -11.20
C VAL A 501 7.11 -6.68 -9.91
N MET A 502 6.39 -6.88 -8.80
CA MET A 502 6.96 -7.37 -7.55
C MET A 502 7.59 -8.77 -7.70
N ALA A 503 6.90 -9.68 -8.40
CA ALA A 503 7.42 -11.01 -8.67
C ALA A 503 8.71 -10.95 -9.49
N ALA A 504 8.78 -10.08 -10.51
CA ALA A 504 10.01 -9.82 -11.25
C ALA A 504 11.13 -9.30 -10.34
N ARG A 505 10.84 -8.33 -9.45
CA ARG A 505 11.81 -7.82 -8.46
C ARG A 505 12.33 -8.89 -7.52
N ILE A 506 11.46 -9.80 -7.10
CA ILE A 506 11.81 -10.89 -6.17
C ILE A 506 12.68 -11.93 -6.88
N LEU A 507 12.29 -12.35 -8.09
CA LEU A 507 12.80 -13.55 -8.73
C LEU A 507 13.92 -13.32 -9.75
N LEU A 508 13.99 -12.13 -10.35
CA LEU A 508 14.80 -11.88 -11.56
C LEU A 508 15.82 -10.74 -11.41
N VAL A 509 15.81 -10.03 -10.28
CA VAL A 509 16.70 -8.89 -10.02
C VAL A 509 17.84 -9.31 -9.10
N ASP A 510 19.05 -9.01 -9.54
CA ASP A 510 20.28 -9.22 -8.78
C ASP A 510 21.21 -7.99 -8.86
N ASN A 511 22.50 -8.16 -8.53
CA ASN A 511 23.50 -7.10 -8.61
C ASN A 511 23.96 -6.74 -10.04
N THR A 512 23.52 -7.50 -11.05
CA THR A 512 23.84 -7.31 -12.48
C THR A 512 22.61 -7.00 -13.34
N ASN A 513 21.42 -7.44 -12.91
CA ASN A 513 20.17 -7.27 -13.62
C ASN A 513 19.21 -6.36 -12.83
N SER A 514 18.94 -5.18 -13.37
CA SER A 514 18.07 -4.18 -12.72
C SER A 514 16.59 -4.47 -12.99
N LEU A 515 15.70 -3.99 -12.09
CA LEU A 515 14.25 -4.16 -12.26
C LEU A 515 13.71 -3.67 -13.62
N PRO A 516 14.09 -2.48 -14.15
CA PRO A 516 13.61 -2.06 -15.46
C PRO A 516 13.98 -3.02 -16.60
N VAL A 517 15.18 -3.61 -16.55
CA VAL A 517 15.64 -4.58 -17.54
C VAL A 517 14.87 -5.89 -17.41
N ALA A 518 14.81 -6.46 -16.20
CA ALA A 518 14.05 -7.68 -15.94
C ALA A 518 12.57 -7.55 -16.32
N LEU A 519 11.95 -6.37 -16.07
CA LEU A 519 10.57 -6.11 -16.41
C LEU A 519 10.36 -6.02 -17.93
N ASP A 520 11.24 -5.34 -18.67
CA ASP A 520 11.15 -5.23 -20.13
C ASP A 520 11.26 -6.61 -20.80
N GLU A 521 12.18 -7.44 -20.32
CA GLU A 521 12.35 -8.82 -20.79
C GLU A 521 11.11 -9.68 -20.45
N MET A 522 10.53 -9.54 -19.24
CA MET A 522 9.28 -10.24 -18.89
C MET A 522 8.09 -9.81 -19.74
N LEU A 523 7.96 -8.52 -20.05
CA LEU A 523 6.91 -8.02 -20.94
C LEU A 523 7.14 -8.49 -22.38
N SER A 524 8.39 -8.62 -22.81
CA SER A 524 8.76 -9.17 -24.12
C SER A 524 8.43 -10.66 -24.21
N LEU A 525 8.71 -11.43 -23.15
CA LEU A 525 8.33 -12.84 -23.05
C LEU A 525 6.81 -13.00 -23.17
N ALA A 526 6.03 -12.21 -22.42
CA ALA A 526 4.56 -12.24 -22.46
C ALA A 526 4.01 -11.97 -23.88
N LYS A 527 4.58 -10.98 -24.59
CA LYS A 527 4.20 -10.68 -25.99
C LYS A 527 4.58 -11.82 -26.93
N GLN A 528 5.75 -12.44 -26.74
CA GLN A 528 6.18 -13.56 -27.57
C GLN A 528 5.33 -14.80 -27.35
N THR A 529 4.99 -15.14 -26.09
CA THR A 529 4.08 -16.27 -25.81
C THR A 529 2.70 -16.06 -26.43
N ASN A 530 2.22 -14.82 -26.51
CA ASN A 530 0.95 -14.50 -27.15
C ASN A 530 1.02 -14.58 -28.69
N SER A 531 2.15 -14.25 -29.32
CA SER A 531 2.28 -14.32 -30.78
C SER A 531 2.30 -15.75 -31.32
N ILE A 532 2.71 -16.72 -30.48
CA ILE A 532 2.68 -18.16 -30.76
C ILE A 532 1.57 -18.89 -29.99
N TYR A 533 0.50 -18.17 -29.59
CA TYR A 533 -0.57 -18.75 -28.78
C TYR A 533 -1.25 -19.92 -29.50
N ASP A 534 -1.38 -21.04 -28.77
CA ASP A 534 -2.14 -22.22 -29.15
C ASP A 534 -2.87 -22.73 -27.90
N GLU A 535 -4.19 -22.81 -27.97
CA GLU A 535 -5.04 -23.26 -26.86
C GLU A 535 -4.74 -24.70 -26.39
N ASN A 536 -4.09 -25.51 -27.24
CA ASN A 536 -3.77 -26.91 -26.94
C ASN A 536 -2.42 -27.10 -26.24
N ILE A 537 -1.58 -26.06 -26.19
CA ILE A 537 -0.25 -26.10 -25.58
C ILE A 537 -0.30 -25.30 -24.28
N SER A 538 0.33 -25.80 -23.23
CA SER A 538 0.42 -25.05 -21.98
C SER A 538 1.38 -23.86 -22.08
N LEU A 539 1.16 -22.80 -21.30
CA LEU A 539 2.03 -21.63 -21.31
C LEU A 539 3.48 -21.96 -20.93
N ASP A 540 3.69 -22.86 -19.97
CA ASP A 540 5.03 -23.29 -19.55
C ASP A 540 5.77 -24.09 -20.64
N GLU A 541 5.05 -24.89 -21.44
CA GLU A 541 5.62 -25.55 -22.63
C GLU A 541 6.01 -24.53 -23.70
N ARG A 542 5.16 -23.53 -23.98
CA ARG A 542 5.51 -22.44 -24.92
C ARG A 542 6.75 -21.67 -24.45
N ILE A 543 6.85 -21.36 -23.16
CA ILE A 543 8.03 -20.68 -22.58
C ILE A 543 9.27 -21.55 -22.75
N LYS A 544 9.18 -22.84 -22.46
CA LYS A 544 10.29 -23.78 -22.67
C LYS A 544 10.79 -23.75 -24.12
N ASP A 545 9.88 -23.78 -25.10
CA ASP A 545 10.23 -23.79 -26.51
C ASP A 545 10.88 -22.46 -26.95
N ILE A 546 10.41 -21.33 -26.42
CA ILE A 546 11.03 -20.01 -26.62
C ILE A 546 12.49 -20.02 -26.12
N PHE A 547 12.73 -20.50 -24.90
CA PHE A 547 14.08 -20.57 -24.32
C PHE A 547 14.99 -21.57 -25.05
N ALA A 548 14.43 -22.65 -25.60
CA ALA A 548 15.18 -23.58 -26.44
C ALA A 548 15.57 -22.97 -27.79
N SER A 549 14.76 -22.05 -28.32
CA SER A 549 15.00 -21.39 -29.60
C SER A 549 16.03 -20.25 -29.55
N ASP A 550 16.15 -19.56 -28.41
CA ASP A 550 17.07 -18.44 -28.21
C ASP A 550 17.67 -18.46 -26.80
N SER A 551 18.98 -18.69 -26.72
CA SER A 551 19.71 -18.80 -25.45
C SER A 551 19.77 -17.49 -24.67
N ARG A 552 19.53 -16.33 -25.30
CA ARG A 552 19.54 -15.04 -24.60
C ARG A 552 18.47 -14.98 -23.50
N TRP A 553 17.35 -15.68 -23.68
CA TRP A 553 16.30 -15.77 -22.66
C TRP A 553 16.80 -16.37 -21.35
N ILE A 554 17.67 -17.39 -21.40
CA ILE A 554 18.20 -17.97 -20.17
C ILE A 554 19.18 -17.03 -19.47
N GLU A 555 19.85 -16.16 -20.21
CA GLU A 555 20.80 -15.19 -19.66
C GLU A 555 20.10 -14.04 -18.94
N THR A 556 18.90 -13.64 -19.41
CA THR A 556 18.16 -12.48 -18.87
C THR A 556 17.06 -12.86 -17.89
N LEU A 557 16.43 -14.02 -18.07
CA LEU A 557 15.28 -14.49 -17.29
C LEU A 557 15.53 -15.85 -16.64
N GLY A 558 16.80 -16.23 -16.44
CA GLY A 558 17.16 -17.49 -15.79
C GLY A 558 17.23 -17.40 -14.27
N PRO A 559 17.26 -18.56 -13.57
CA PRO A 559 17.25 -18.60 -12.10
C PRO A 559 18.55 -18.14 -11.44
N GLN A 560 19.62 -17.86 -12.21
CA GLN A 560 20.86 -17.31 -11.67
C GLN A 560 20.64 -16.00 -10.89
N HIS A 561 19.60 -15.24 -11.24
CA HIS A 561 19.27 -13.97 -10.61
C HIS A 561 18.61 -14.12 -9.23
N LEU A 562 18.38 -15.35 -8.75
CA LEU A 562 17.82 -15.59 -7.43
C LEU A 562 18.79 -15.23 -6.30
N ILE A 563 20.10 -15.20 -6.54
CA ILE A 563 21.15 -14.90 -5.57
C ILE A 563 22.18 -13.93 -6.17
N PHE A 564 22.98 -13.25 -5.35
CA PHE A 564 24.03 -12.34 -5.84
C PHE A 564 25.37 -13.04 -6.15
N ASP A 565 25.52 -14.31 -5.72
CA ASP A 565 26.69 -15.12 -6.04
C ASP A 565 26.68 -15.51 -7.51
N ARG A 566 27.84 -15.51 -8.16
CA ARG A 566 27.95 -15.86 -9.59
C ARG A 566 27.74 -17.36 -9.79
N ILE A 567 26.76 -17.71 -10.61
CA ILE A 567 26.49 -19.07 -11.09
C ILE A 567 26.16 -19.00 -12.58
N ALA A 568 26.56 -20.01 -13.36
CA ALA A 568 26.25 -20.03 -14.79
C ALA A 568 24.73 -20.25 -15.00
N PRO A 569 24.09 -19.58 -15.97
CA PRO A 569 22.63 -19.68 -16.18
C PRO A 569 22.12 -21.12 -16.35
N GLN A 570 22.86 -21.94 -17.12
CA GLN A 570 22.50 -23.35 -17.35
C GLN A 570 22.68 -24.22 -16.09
N GLU A 571 23.69 -23.92 -15.28
CA GLU A 571 23.92 -24.60 -14.01
C GLU A 571 22.78 -24.28 -13.03
N ALA A 572 22.41 -23.01 -12.89
CA ALA A 572 21.28 -22.58 -12.06
C ALA A 572 19.96 -23.24 -12.51
N LEU A 573 19.70 -23.30 -13.82
CA LEU A 573 18.50 -23.93 -14.38
C LEU A 573 18.45 -25.43 -14.07
N SER A 574 19.59 -26.11 -14.08
CA SER A 574 19.68 -27.54 -13.73
C SER A 574 19.36 -27.80 -12.25
N LEU A 575 19.73 -26.88 -11.35
CA LEU A 575 19.49 -26.99 -9.91
C LEU A 575 18.03 -26.75 -9.52
N VAL A 576 17.40 -25.71 -10.10
CA VAL A 576 15.98 -25.40 -9.85
C VAL A 576 15.05 -26.32 -10.63
N THR A 577 15.58 -27.01 -11.65
CA THR A 577 14.85 -27.73 -12.71
C THR A 577 14.11 -26.79 -13.65
N GLY A 578 14.30 -26.99 -14.96
CA GLY A 578 13.67 -26.16 -15.98
C GLY A 578 12.14 -26.12 -15.85
N LYS A 579 11.50 -27.25 -15.57
CA LYS A 579 10.04 -27.32 -15.41
C LYS A 579 9.51 -26.34 -14.36
N LEU A 580 10.09 -26.33 -13.16
CA LEU A 580 9.65 -25.42 -12.09
C LEU A 580 9.89 -23.96 -12.44
N TRP A 581 10.99 -23.68 -13.14
CA TRP A 581 11.28 -22.34 -13.61
C TRP A 581 10.29 -21.85 -14.67
N TRP A 582 9.93 -22.70 -15.65
CA TRP A 582 8.93 -22.35 -16.67
C TRP A 582 7.54 -22.13 -16.07
N GLU A 583 7.13 -22.97 -15.13
CA GLU A 583 5.87 -22.78 -14.37
C GLU A 583 5.88 -21.45 -13.59
N THR A 584 7.04 -21.06 -13.05
CA THR A 584 7.21 -19.78 -12.33
C THR A 584 7.08 -18.58 -13.28
N LEU A 585 7.75 -18.61 -14.43
CA LEU A 585 7.64 -17.55 -15.43
C LEU A 585 6.22 -17.47 -16.01
N ALA A 586 5.58 -18.63 -16.26
CA ALA A 586 4.21 -18.70 -16.73
C ALA A 586 3.26 -18.01 -15.74
N MET A 587 3.39 -18.27 -14.44
CA MET A 587 2.61 -17.59 -13.40
C MET A 587 2.78 -16.06 -13.51
N VAL A 588 4.01 -15.55 -13.58
CA VAL A 588 4.25 -14.09 -13.67
C VAL A 588 3.68 -13.49 -14.97
N VAL A 589 3.77 -14.19 -16.11
CA VAL A 589 3.18 -13.75 -17.38
C VAL A 589 1.66 -13.58 -17.26
N ARG A 590 0.95 -14.52 -16.62
CA ARG A 590 -0.52 -14.43 -16.43
C ARG A 590 -0.92 -13.22 -15.59
N MET A 591 -0.07 -12.79 -14.66
CA MET A 591 -0.36 -11.65 -13.78
C MET A 591 -0.35 -10.30 -14.49
N PHE A 592 0.10 -10.20 -15.75
CA PHE A 592 0.03 -8.96 -16.52
C PHE A 592 -1.30 -8.84 -17.27
N PRO A 593 -2.21 -7.92 -16.88
CA PRO A 593 -3.51 -7.78 -17.54
C PRO A 593 -3.37 -7.31 -18.99
N GLY A 594 -4.14 -7.90 -19.90
CA GLY A 594 -4.26 -7.46 -21.29
C GLY A 594 -3.01 -7.60 -22.17
N LEU A 595 -2.02 -8.40 -21.77
CA LEU A 595 -0.85 -8.68 -22.63
C LEU A 595 -1.05 -9.84 -23.61
N GLY A 596 -2.01 -10.72 -23.35
CA GLY A 596 -2.33 -11.83 -24.25
C GLY A 596 -3.48 -12.70 -23.76
N ASN A 597 -3.80 -13.75 -24.50
CA ASN A 597 -4.88 -14.67 -24.17
C ASN A 597 -4.64 -15.46 -22.87
N ASP A 598 -3.38 -15.56 -22.42
CA ASP A 598 -3.02 -16.21 -21.15
C ASP A 598 -3.17 -15.29 -19.92
N SER A 599 -3.36 -13.98 -20.11
CA SER A 599 -3.53 -13.04 -19.00
C SER A 599 -4.73 -13.42 -18.12
N GLU A 600 -4.57 -13.31 -16.80
CA GLU A 600 -5.66 -13.59 -15.82
C GLU A 600 -6.82 -12.60 -15.99
N CYS A 601 -6.52 -11.38 -16.42
CA CYS A 601 -7.49 -10.32 -16.71
C CYS A 601 -7.30 -9.78 -18.14
N ILE A 602 -8.42 -9.50 -18.80
CA ILE A 602 -8.45 -8.95 -20.17
C ILE A 602 -7.91 -7.53 -20.19
N ASP A 603 -8.24 -6.73 -19.18
CA ASP A 603 -7.78 -5.35 -19.04
C ASP A 603 -7.71 -4.92 -17.56
N TYR A 604 -7.44 -3.64 -17.32
CA TYR A 604 -7.29 -3.08 -15.97
C TYR A 604 -8.61 -2.90 -15.19
N GLY A 605 -9.74 -2.98 -15.88
CA GLY A 605 -11.10 -2.89 -15.34
C GLY A 605 -11.81 -4.24 -15.19
N ASP A 606 -11.20 -5.34 -15.65
CA ASP A 606 -11.74 -6.70 -15.64
C ASP A 606 -11.79 -7.34 -14.25
N ALA A 607 -12.55 -6.72 -13.35
CA ALA A 607 -12.94 -7.29 -12.07
C ALA A 607 -14.43 -7.12 -11.83
N ARG A 608 -15.08 -8.20 -11.41
CA ARG A 608 -16.50 -8.20 -11.10
C ARG A 608 -16.76 -7.41 -9.81
N GLN A 609 -17.87 -6.68 -9.77
CA GLN A 609 -18.35 -6.03 -8.55
C GLN A 609 -18.56 -7.05 -7.43
N GLY A 610 -18.15 -6.71 -6.21
CA GLY A 610 -18.17 -7.62 -5.05
C GLY A 610 -17.16 -8.78 -5.13
N GLY A 611 -16.40 -8.88 -6.23
CA GLY A 611 -15.47 -9.96 -6.53
C GLY A 611 -14.06 -9.46 -6.82
N LEU A 612 -13.69 -8.26 -6.36
CA LEU A 612 -12.39 -7.63 -6.66
C LEU A 612 -11.19 -8.52 -6.28
N HIS A 613 -11.31 -9.28 -5.19
CA HIS A 613 -10.28 -10.21 -4.72
C HIS A 613 -10.08 -11.43 -5.61
N LYS A 614 -11.08 -11.82 -6.42
CA LYS A 614 -11.01 -13.06 -7.22
C LYS A 614 -9.91 -13.03 -8.29
N VAL A 615 -9.51 -11.83 -8.69
CA VAL A 615 -8.40 -11.54 -9.61
C VAL A 615 -7.05 -12.11 -9.12
N PHE A 616 -6.95 -12.52 -7.85
CA PHE A 616 -5.71 -13.08 -7.29
C PHE A 616 -5.78 -14.60 -7.05
N GLU A 617 -6.95 -15.23 -7.20
CA GLU A 617 -7.16 -16.63 -6.78
C GLU A 617 -6.32 -17.61 -7.60
N ARG A 618 -6.15 -17.38 -8.91
CA ARG A 618 -5.33 -18.26 -9.74
C ARG A 618 -3.86 -18.14 -9.37
N THR A 619 -3.38 -16.91 -9.21
CA THR A 619 -2.01 -16.63 -8.79
C THR A 619 -1.68 -17.28 -7.44
N ILE A 620 -2.59 -17.24 -6.46
CA ILE A 620 -2.42 -17.93 -5.18
C ILE A 620 -2.29 -19.45 -5.38
N ALA A 621 -3.16 -20.05 -6.19
CA ALA A 621 -3.11 -21.49 -6.44
C ALA A 621 -1.82 -21.92 -7.16
N ASP A 622 -1.34 -21.12 -8.12
CA ASP A 622 -0.07 -21.37 -8.81
C ASP A 622 1.12 -21.27 -7.82
N LEU A 623 1.13 -20.27 -6.93
CA LEU A 623 2.15 -20.12 -5.88
C LEU A 623 2.15 -21.29 -4.89
N ASP A 624 0.99 -21.72 -4.40
CA ASP A 624 0.88 -22.87 -3.50
C ASP A 624 1.43 -24.15 -4.16
N GLY A 625 1.14 -24.34 -5.45
CA GLY A 625 1.68 -25.42 -6.25
C GLY A 625 3.21 -25.38 -6.36
N LEU A 626 3.78 -24.20 -6.66
CA LEU A 626 5.23 -24.00 -6.76
C LEU A 626 5.93 -24.16 -5.40
N ILE A 627 5.36 -23.64 -4.31
CA ILE A 627 5.89 -23.79 -2.95
C ILE A 627 5.90 -25.26 -2.54
N LEU A 628 4.85 -26.01 -2.85
CA LEU A 628 4.77 -27.44 -2.56
C LEU A 628 5.88 -28.21 -3.29
N LYS A 629 6.09 -27.93 -4.58
CA LYS A 629 7.13 -28.60 -5.40
C LYS A 629 8.55 -28.19 -5.00
N THR A 630 8.78 -26.92 -4.66
CA THR A 630 10.11 -26.45 -4.23
C THR A 630 10.49 -26.95 -2.84
N ARG A 631 9.50 -27.23 -1.97
CA ARG A 631 9.75 -27.86 -0.67
C ARG A 631 10.46 -29.22 -0.80
N SER A 632 10.11 -30.02 -1.81
CA SER A 632 10.79 -31.31 -2.05
C SER A 632 12.23 -31.18 -2.53
N LEU A 633 12.64 -30.00 -3.03
CA LEU A 633 14.05 -29.73 -3.34
C LEU A 633 14.88 -29.46 -2.10
N ILE A 634 14.24 -29.08 -0.98
CA ILE A 634 14.93 -28.71 0.26
C ILE A 634 14.91 -29.83 1.29
N VAL A 635 13.71 -30.37 1.54
CA VAL A 635 13.52 -31.49 2.44
C VAL A 635 13.39 -32.72 1.55
N ALA A 636 14.38 -33.59 1.62
CA ALA A 636 14.39 -34.79 0.80
C ALA A 636 13.10 -35.60 1.02
N ASP A 637 12.45 -36.00 -0.07
CA ASP A 637 11.29 -36.90 0.01
C ASP A 637 11.76 -38.24 0.56
N TRP A 638 11.31 -38.57 1.77
CA TRP A 638 11.64 -39.83 2.44
C TRP A 638 11.33 -41.04 1.55
N LYS A 639 10.27 -40.96 0.73
CA LYS A 639 9.91 -42.03 -0.18
C LYS A 639 10.94 -42.20 -1.30
N SER A 640 11.33 -41.11 -1.97
CA SER A 640 12.37 -41.16 -3.00
C SER A 640 13.73 -41.56 -2.44
N ASN A 641 14.09 -41.09 -1.25
CA ASN A 641 15.31 -41.52 -0.57
C ASN A 641 15.27 -43.01 -0.23
N TYR A 642 14.14 -43.53 0.25
CA TYR A 642 13.96 -44.95 0.53
C TYR A 642 14.06 -45.79 -0.75
N GLU A 643 13.49 -45.33 -1.87
CA GLU A 643 13.60 -45.97 -3.18
C GLU A 643 15.05 -46.00 -3.69
N ILE A 644 15.80 -44.89 -3.54
CA ILE A 644 17.22 -44.81 -3.91
C ILE A 644 18.08 -45.69 -3.00
N CYS A 645 17.85 -45.67 -1.68
CA CYS A 645 18.55 -46.55 -0.73
C CYS A 645 18.33 -48.02 -1.08
N ASN A 646 17.09 -48.44 -1.35
CA ASN A 646 16.79 -49.80 -1.78
C ASN A 646 17.49 -50.14 -3.12
N LEU A 647 17.58 -49.19 -4.06
CA LEU A 647 18.29 -49.38 -5.33
C LEU A 647 19.80 -49.57 -5.12
N ILE A 648 20.40 -48.79 -4.20
CA ILE A 648 21.82 -48.90 -3.84
C ILE A 648 22.10 -50.24 -3.13
N ASP A 649 21.26 -50.61 -2.15
CA ASP A 649 21.41 -51.86 -1.42
C ASP A 649 21.30 -53.07 -2.36
N ASN A 650 20.35 -53.06 -3.31
CA ASN A 650 20.22 -54.08 -4.34
C ASN A 650 21.38 -54.13 -5.36
N TYR A 651 22.18 -53.06 -5.47
CA TYR A 651 23.33 -53.01 -6.39
C TYR A 651 24.66 -53.34 -5.71
N LEU A 652 24.68 -53.31 -4.37
CA LEU A 652 25.85 -53.62 -3.54
C LEU A 652 25.84 -55.05 -2.98
N GLU A 653 24.70 -55.74 -3.04
CA GLU A 653 24.59 -57.22 -3.01
C GLU A 653 24.94 -57.83 -4.37
#